data_AF-A0A209BFN8-F1
#
_entry.id   AF-A0A209BFN8-F1
#
_cell.length_a   1.000
_cell.length_b   1.000
_cell.length_c   1.000
_cell.angle_alpha   90.00
_cell.angle_beta   90.00
_cell.angle_gamma   90.00
#
_symmetry.space_group_name_H-M   'P 1'
#
loop_
_entity.id
_entity.type
_entity.pdbx_description
1 polymer ?
#
loop_
_entity_poly.entity_id
_entity_poly.type
_entity_poly.pdbx_seq_one_letter_code
_entity_poly.pdbx_strand_id
1 'polypeptide(L)'
;MAAIAALLLTAQAGIALTGQAVAAPTPGDGESSVGGVEPSKADIEASDRAWAATHAKGSRAWALAEAERTGKKTVVTDETSATTYTVANPDGTLTSELTAGPERTWQDGAWRKVDATLTKAADGTITAKAHPNGLRLGGKGGTLPKSLRAAQDGTARDLVTLGTGDDQVTLGWKGGLPEPELDGPRARYENAVPGADVIVEATRTGFEQFVEIGERPSGAYSYTLPVKAKGLKAKANNDGSVTFTDAATGAGRAVMPAPVMWDSAVDKRSGEHTNRVRVDMEVVDKGNGEIDLVVSPDAGFLADPDTQYPVTVDPSTSALTNTFDTYVQQGETVDWSTDVELDFGNPGTTNANGTPRTARSFITWNTTPIQDALIVDTNLALYNFHSGDTDCAAQGWTVWDTGAPSTSSRWTAQPAWNDQYHSSTETKGNPSCAATQPDGWINADVDTLVQTWASAKATRGHMGLRAATDSVDAWKRVNSANATANQPKLSVTYNYRPSDGTNRQAGGPFRSYAGVWAVNTTTPTLRDTFTDPDGDTVNGTFQVYDAATDTPIATPAGEGLLVSAFVASGKPASVTVPAGQLKDGRTYKFRTNPYDGTHYNLSWSGWTQFVVDTTAPGEPASITSATYPENWGGGGAGIAGTFDVTTGDASPYEVQYRLDPYEDDPEDHGWASVRTTTPTARALAPEASYTATPAADGNHVTQTRTVDRAGNVGPIRDYGFTAGNRDYNRAQKIDIKLPQPDLNSDAAAYLNEPQRHPDADWKQGSSSRTVSKGGETVTITPKDERSLEGTRKAAKELAERNKMRAPTYPDPIVTGSWCQPSLSGEAQKSLITRNEACVFYDLDYGKEYYLHGVKTAEYHASFEIAFQVKTDPHDGTIKTWIQMNPVYNDFPGDDRSVLFGDGNPIAHIDSMCFSGACEGATDGRDVRNFDFYGDLSWEGGGDSSPVDSHMATGTASHKWDGSTDGVGPTDAGLSRELPVWFVYNPESEYVPVEGKDDDIDAGDARSPGIDVRCDKVASYGDPGCVLTQYVPEYQMDAARYPAAAAHLWMVQNKSGVKGLGTIAEPMHYRPDADNGRVNSTWTKKKIRARVCGYYGGSRTDGYVPTKGFVPHPKTFLHPEFRPQVPLPNPDKVNCDEVPFASAYETVGLPAAAGGLNPAGKAGGGECIQTVAAKADDGSEHLLDDTRYDAPTFSEKCGRSSMSGYVNQGAMNKYGNEFLARMRVIDGDAFAVDPGRLWFGGCNTGAASLVCEMKKP
;
A
#
# COMPACT_ATOMS: atom_id res chain seq x y z
N MET A 1 50.02 5.80 35.56
CA MET A 1 51.48 6.00 35.73
C MET A 1 52.10 6.14 34.35
N ALA A 2 53.20 6.89 34.20
CA ALA A 2 53.90 7.21 32.92
C ALA A 2 53.03 8.01 31.90
N ALA A 3 53.39 9.22 31.44
CA ALA A 3 54.63 9.74 30.82
C ALA A 3 54.69 9.40 29.31
N ILE A 4 54.30 10.32 28.41
CA ILE A 4 55.03 11.52 27.92
C ILE A 4 56.17 11.17 26.96
N ALA A 5 56.01 11.58 25.70
CA ALA A 5 57.09 12.00 24.80
C ALA A 5 56.52 12.93 23.71
N ALA A 6 57.21 14.02 23.40
CA ALA A 6 56.91 14.90 22.27
C ALA A 6 58.25 15.41 21.69
N LEU A 7 58.31 15.62 20.38
CA LEU A 7 59.47 16.24 19.72
C LEU A 7 59.01 17.19 18.60
N LEU A 8 59.60 18.39 18.59
CA LEU A 8 59.56 19.30 17.45
C LEU A 8 60.79 19.05 16.56
N LEU A 9 60.65 19.29 15.26
CA LEU A 9 61.72 19.83 14.43
C LEU A 9 61.16 20.93 13.52
N THR A 10 62.03 21.86 13.12
CA THR A 10 61.68 23.11 12.43
C THR A 10 62.62 23.36 11.24
N ALA A 11 62.29 24.39 10.44
CA ALA A 11 62.96 24.83 9.21
C ALA A 11 62.67 23.95 7.97
N GLN A 12 62.77 24.46 6.73
CA GLN A 12 63.28 25.78 6.31
C GLN A 12 62.48 26.34 5.11
N ALA A 13 62.48 27.67 4.93
CA ALA A 13 61.76 28.33 3.84
C ALA A 13 62.61 28.48 2.56
N GLY A 14 61.96 28.40 1.40
CA GLY A 14 62.54 28.72 0.09
C GLY A 14 61.48 29.27 -0.86
N ILE A 15 61.77 30.35 -1.57
CA ILE A 15 60.84 31.03 -2.48
C ILE A 15 61.35 30.89 -3.92
N ALA A 16 60.51 30.37 -4.82
CA ALA A 16 60.64 30.53 -6.26
C ALA A 16 59.25 30.53 -6.90
N LEU A 17 58.98 31.51 -7.78
CA LEU A 17 57.77 31.60 -8.59
C LEU A 17 58.02 30.97 -9.96
N THR A 18 57.07 30.18 -10.48
CA THR A 18 56.34 30.42 -11.76
C THR A 18 55.60 29.15 -12.23
N GLY A 19 54.44 29.33 -12.88
CA GLY A 19 54.06 28.47 -14.02
C GLY A 19 53.03 27.35 -13.80
N GLN A 20 51.76 27.68 -14.02
CA GLN A 20 50.69 26.85 -14.62
C GLN A 20 50.28 25.49 -14.00
N ALA A 21 49.00 25.44 -13.62
CA ALA A 21 48.05 24.33 -13.77
C ALA A 21 48.50 22.90 -13.41
N VAL A 22 48.20 22.49 -12.18
CA VAL A 22 48.02 21.09 -11.77
C VAL A 22 46.62 20.96 -11.12
N ALA A 23 46.05 19.76 -11.11
CA ALA A 23 44.65 19.50 -10.75
C ALA A 23 44.26 19.96 -9.33
N ALA A 24 42.95 20.15 -9.12
CA ALA A 24 42.37 20.39 -7.80
C ALA A 24 42.77 19.27 -6.82
N PRO A 25 43.16 19.59 -5.57
CA PRO A 25 43.54 18.57 -4.60
C PRO A 25 42.32 17.74 -4.20
N THR A 26 42.49 16.43 -4.14
CA THR A 26 41.50 15.52 -3.54
C THR A 26 41.24 15.94 -2.09
N PRO A 27 39.98 16.10 -1.65
CA PRO A 27 39.69 16.29 -0.23
C PRO A 27 40.16 15.05 0.54
N GLY A 28 41.12 15.23 1.45
CA GLY A 28 41.47 14.23 2.46
C GLY A 28 40.62 14.44 3.71
N ASP A 29 40.29 13.35 4.40
CA ASP A 29 39.32 13.35 5.49
C ASP A 29 39.75 14.26 6.66
N GLY A 30 38.98 15.34 6.87
CA GLY A 30 39.16 16.31 7.95
C GLY A 30 37.96 16.29 8.89
N GLU A 31 38.01 15.46 9.93
CA GLU A 31 36.85 15.14 10.76
C GLU A 31 36.72 16.07 12.01
N SER A 32 35.76 16.99 11.96
CA SER A 32 35.15 17.68 13.13
C SER A 32 33.89 18.43 12.65
N SER A 33 32.66 18.02 12.97
CA SER A 33 31.92 18.27 14.23
C SER A 33 31.81 19.77 14.57
N VAL A 34 30.65 20.36 14.91
CA VAL A 34 29.41 19.88 15.56
C VAL A 34 28.19 20.37 14.74
N GLY A 35 27.01 19.75 14.69
CA GLY A 35 26.46 18.62 15.45
C GLY A 35 25.07 18.99 16.00
N GLY A 36 24.01 18.69 15.26
CA GLY A 36 22.63 18.80 15.75
C GLY A 36 22.37 17.83 16.90
N VAL A 37 21.37 18.11 17.74
CA VAL A 37 21.05 17.26 18.89
C VAL A 37 20.21 16.07 18.42
N GLU A 38 20.87 15.09 17.79
CA GLU A 38 20.32 13.74 17.79
C GLU A 38 20.15 13.27 19.26
N PRO A 39 18.99 12.70 19.64
CA PRO A 39 18.83 12.12 20.96
C PRO A 39 19.88 11.02 21.16
N SER A 40 20.54 10.96 22.33
CA SER A 40 21.53 9.93 22.56
C SER A 40 20.89 8.54 22.52
N LYS A 41 21.70 7.49 22.31
CA LYS A 41 21.16 6.11 22.34
C LYS A 41 20.39 5.82 23.65
N ALA A 42 20.82 6.39 24.78
CA ALA A 42 20.13 6.25 26.06
C ALA A 42 18.77 6.96 26.07
N ASP A 43 18.66 8.11 25.41
CA ASP A 43 17.40 8.86 25.25
C ASP A 43 16.41 8.13 24.33
N ILE A 44 16.90 7.57 23.21
CA ILE A 44 16.09 6.73 22.29
C ILE A 44 15.59 5.48 23.03
N GLU A 45 16.46 4.79 23.75
CA GLU A 45 16.05 3.62 24.54
C GLU A 45 15.07 3.97 25.68
N ALA A 46 15.20 5.15 26.31
CA ALA A 46 14.25 5.61 27.33
C ALA A 46 12.89 5.96 26.71
N SER A 47 12.91 6.64 25.57
CA SER A 47 11.75 6.97 24.73
C SER A 47 10.97 5.72 24.30
N ASP A 48 11.67 4.70 23.82
CA ASP A 48 11.06 3.43 23.41
C ASP A 48 10.54 2.60 24.59
N ARG A 49 11.24 2.60 25.74
CA ARG A 49 10.72 1.99 26.98
C ARG A 49 9.46 2.70 27.47
N ALA A 50 9.40 4.02 27.41
CA ALA A 50 8.24 4.80 27.81
C ALA A 50 7.03 4.51 26.92
N TRP A 51 7.21 4.49 25.59
CA TRP A 51 6.16 4.12 24.63
C TRP A 51 5.68 2.67 24.83
N ALA A 52 6.59 1.71 25.01
CA ALA A 52 6.22 0.32 25.28
C ALA A 52 5.47 0.17 26.62
N ALA A 53 5.88 0.90 27.67
CA ALA A 53 5.24 0.84 28.97
C ALA A 53 3.82 1.44 29.01
N THR A 54 3.51 2.43 28.17
CA THR A 54 2.15 2.99 28.07
C THR A 54 1.19 2.12 27.26
N HIS A 55 1.67 1.35 26.28
CA HIS A 55 0.82 0.56 25.38
C HIS A 55 0.74 -0.94 25.72
N ALA A 56 1.81 -1.56 26.25
CA ALA A 56 1.94 -3.03 26.35
C ALA A 56 1.94 -3.55 27.80
N LYS A 57 0.77 -3.56 28.44
CA LYS A 57 0.61 -4.06 29.81
C LYS A 57 0.94 -5.56 29.91
N GLY A 58 1.75 -5.95 30.89
CA GLY A 58 2.23 -7.34 31.08
C GLY A 58 3.57 -7.64 30.40
N SER A 59 4.01 -6.78 29.48
CA SER A 59 5.34 -6.86 28.86
C SER A 59 6.45 -6.52 29.86
N ARG A 60 7.68 -6.90 29.51
CA ARG A 60 8.90 -6.57 30.27
C ARG A 60 9.08 -5.07 30.48
N ALA A 61 8.84 -4.25 29.44
CA ALA A 61 8.98 -2.80 29.53
C ALA A 61 7.98 -2.18 30.52
N TRP A 62 6.70 -2.60 30.44
CA TRP A 62 5.68 -2.21 31.41
C TRP A 62 6.01 -2.69 32.83
N ALA A 63 6.42 -3.95 32.98
CA ALA A 63 6.66 -4.55 34.30
C ALA A 63 7.83 -3.88 35.04
N LEU A 64 8.88 -3.48 34.32
CA LEU A 64 9.99 -2.69 34.87
C LEU A 64 9.52 -1.30 35.32
N ALA A 65 8.80 -0.57 34.46
CA ALA A 65 8.28 0.76 34.79
C ALA A 65 7.29 0.72 35.97
N GLU A 66 6.43 -0.30 36.05
CA GLU A 66 5.48 -0.48 37.15
C GLU A 66 6.20 -0.90 38.46
N ALA A 67 7.26 -1.72 38.38
CA ALA A 67 8.06 -2.11 39.55
C ALA A 67 8.79 -0.91 40.16
N GLU A 68 9.41 -0.08 39.32
CA GLU A 68 10.03 1.20 39.70
C GLU A 68 8.99 2.15 40.32
N ARG A 69 7.88 2.41 39.60
CA ARG A 69 6.80 3.32 40.02
C ARG A 69 6.12 2.91 41.33
N THR A 70 6.03 1.61 41.64
CA THR A 70 5.33 1.11 42.82
C THR A 70 6.24 0.69 43.98
N GLY A 71 7.55 0.58 43.75
CA GLY A 71 8.49 0.05 44.75
C GLY A 71 8.29 -1.45 45.07
N LYS A 72 7.65 -2.21 44.17
CA LYS A 72 7.29 -3.63 44.38
C LYS A 72 7.73 -4.51 43.22
N LYS A 73 7.85 -5.82 43.44
CA LYS A 73 8.07 -6.77 42.35
C LYS A 73 6.80 -6.89 41.49
N THR A 74 6.97 -6.84 40.17
CA THR A 74 5.88 -6.94 39.19
C THR A 74 6.11 -8.14 38.29
N VAL A 75 5.08 -8.96 38.05
CA VAL A 75 5.21 -10.15 37.18
C VAL A 75 5.40 -9.73 35.72
N VAL A 76 6.37 -10.33 35.04
CA VAL A 76 6.52 -10.25 33.59
C VAL A 76 5.70 -11.39 32.99
N THR A 77 4.42 -11.12 32.73
CA THR A 77 3.45 -12.13 32.28
C THR A 77 3.87 -12.79 30.98
N ASP A 78 4.45 -12.01 30.06
CA ASP A 78 4.88 -12.48 28.75
C ASP A 78 6.13 -13.40 28.80
N GLU A 79 6.92 -13.30 29.89
CA GLU A 79 8.12 -14.12 30.17
C GLU A 79 7.84 -15.22 31.23
N THR A 80 6.57 -15.66 31.36
CA THR A 80 6.11 -16.66 32.34
C THR A 80 5.37 -17.83 31.65
N SER A 81 5.69 -19.08 32.04
CA SER A 81 5.19 -20.33 31.45
C SER A 81 4.85 -21.39 32.51
N ALA A 82 4.54 -22.62 32.08
CA ALA A 82 4.38 -23.77 32.98
C ALA A 82 5.66 -24.15 33.75
N THR A 83 6.83 -23.76 33.25
CA THR A 83 8.18 -24.10 33.75
C THR A 83 9.02 -22.88 34.14
N THR A 84 8.58 -21.66 33.83
CA THR A 84 9.32 -20.41 34.05
C THR A 84 8.44 -19.38 34.75
N TYR A 85 8.95 -18.67 35.75
CA TYR A 85 8.23 -17.56 36.40
C TYR A 85 9.14 -16.34 36.54
N THR A 86 8.81 -15.24 35.87
CA THR A 86 9.68 -14.05 35.78
C THR A 86 9.04 -12.81 36.41
N VAL A 87 9.82 -12.07 37.20
CA VAL A 87 9.42 -10.82 37.84
C VAL A 87 10.45 -9.70 37.60
N ALA A 88 9.95 -8.50 37.38
CA ALA A 88 10.71 -7.25 37.44
C ALA A 88 10.84 -6.77 38.88
N ASN A 89 12.02 -6.30 39.27
CA ASN A 89 12.34 -5.77 40.59
C ASN A 89 12.35 -4.22 40.59
N PRO A 90 12.15 -3.56 41.74
CA PRO A 90 12.15 -2.09 41.84
C PRO A 90 13.49 -1.40 41.52
N ASP A 91 14.58 -2.15 41.41
CA ASP A 91 15.93 -1.68 41.06
C ASP A 91 16.22 -1.79 39.55
N GLY A 92 15.21 -2.12 38.73
CA GLY A 92 15.33 -2.31 37.29
C GLY A 92 15.90 -3.67 36.86
N THR A 93 16.18 -4.58 37.81
CA THR A 93 16.61 -5.95 37.48
C THR A 93 15.42 -6.89 37.22
N LEU A 94 15.68 -8.04 36.60
CA LEU A 94 14.73 -9.15 36.52
C LEU A 94 15.15 -10.31 37.44
N THR A 95 14.21 -11.18 37.77
CA THR A 95 14.46 -12.47 38.43
C THR A 95 13.54 -13.52 37.84
N SER A 96 14.11 -14.66 37.41
CA SER A 96 13.37 -15.79 36.85
C SER A 96 13.61 -17.06 37.66
N GLU A 97 12.54 -17.78 37.98
CA GLU A 97 12.55 -19.14 38.51
C GLU A 97 12.33 -20.13 37.36
N LEU A 98 12.98 -21.30 37.40
CA LEU A 98 12.95 -22.32 36.33
C LEU A 98 12.74 -23.73 36.93
N THR A 99 11.91 -24.57 36.29
CA THR A 99 11.61 -25.95 36.75
C THR A 99 11.73 -26.99 35.64
N ALA A 100 12.20 -28.19 35.99
CA ALA A 100 12.43 -29.31 35.05
C ALA A 100 11.15 -30.04 34.58
N GLY A 101 9.97 -29.46 34.80
CA GLY A 101 8.68 -30.04 34.45
C GLY A 101 7.54 -29.10 34.86
N PRO A 102 6.33 -29.25 34.28
CA PRO A 102 5.24 -28.27 34.38
C PRO A 102 4.75 -28.14 35.82
N GLU A 103 5.20 -27.10 36.52
CA GLU A 103 4.82 -26.81 37.91
C GLU A 103 3.51 -26.04 37.99
N ARG A 104 3.18 -25.32 36.90
CA ARG A 104 1.97 -24.50 36.77
C ARG A 104 1.14 -24.96 35.57
N THR A 105 -0.19 -24.92 35.72
CA THR A 105 -1.18 -25.11 34.65
C THR A 105 -2.07 -23.87 34.55
N TRP A 106 -2.62 -23.60 33.37
CA TRP A 106 -3.49 -22.44 33.13
C TRP A 106 -4.95 -22.83 33.33
N GLN A 107 -5.61 -22.24 34.33
CA GLN A 107 -7.01 -22.50 34.67
C GLN A 107 -7.71 -21.23 35.11
N ASP A 108 -8.97 -21.05 34.70
CA ASP A 108 -9.84 -19.90 35.03
C ASP A 108 -9.17 -18.52 34.78
N GLY A 109 -8.32 -18.42 33.76
CA GLY A 109 -7.60 -17.17 33.42
C GLY A 109 -6.37 -16.88 34.29
N ALA A 110 -5.82 -17.86 34.99
CA ALA A 110 -4.60 -17.71 35.80
C ALA A 110 -3.68 -18.93 35.77
N TRP A 111 -2.37 -18.70 35.94
CA TRP A 111 -1.40 -19.75 36.27
C TRP A 111 -1.62 -20.23 37.71
N ARG A 112 -2.11 -21.45 37.88
CA ARG A 112 -2.18 -22.16 39.17
C ARG A 112 -1.08 -23.21 39.25
N LYS A 113 -0.63 -23.59 40.45
CA LYS A 113 0.23 -24.78 40.59
C LYS A 113 -0.57 -26.04 40.24
N VAL A 114 0.10 -27.02 39.64
CA VAL A 114 -0.47 -28.35 39.39
C VAL A 114 -0.82 -29.00 40.73
N ASP A 115 -2.05 -29.47 40.87
CA ASP A 115 -2.57 -30.15 42.06
C ASP A 115 -3.27 -31.44 41.62
N ALA A 116 -2.56 -32.56 41.76
CA ALA A 116 -3.06 -33.89 41.43
C ALA A 116 -4.04 -34.46 42.48
N THR A 117 -4.30 -33.75 43.59
CA THR A 117 -5.21 -34.23 44.63
C THR A 117 -6.59 -34.52 44.03
N LEU A 118 -7.11 -35.70 44.28
CA LEU A 118 -8.42 -36.13 43.81
C LEU A 118 -9.56 -35.57 44.67
N THR A 119 -10.69 -35.28 44.03
CA THR A 119 -11.91 -34.79 44.66
C THR A 119 -13.14 -35.28 43.90
N LYS A 120 -14.27 -35.46 44.59
CA LYS A 120 -15.53 -35.87 43.95
C LYS A 120 -16.17 -34.69 43.21
N ALA A 121 -16.54 -34.92 41.95
CA ALA A 121 -17.23 -33.99 41.07
C ALA A 121 -18.76 -34.11 41.19
N ALA A 122 -19.48 -33.11 40.67
CA ALA A 122 -20.94 -32.98 40.82
C ALA A 122 -21.76 -34.03 40.05
N ASP A 123 -21.19 -34.65 39.01
CA ASP A 123 -21.79 -35.80 38.30
C ASP A 123 -21.56 -37.14 39.04
N GLY A 124 -20.82 -37.11 40.15
CA GLY A 124 -20.46 -38.26 40.96
C GLY A 124 -19.11 -38.90 40.61
N THR A 125 -18.46 -38.50 39.51
CA THR A 125 -17.09 -38.92 39.16
C THR A 125 -16.05 -38.31 40.10
N ILE A 126 -14.79 -38.73 39.99
CA ILE A 126 -13.66 -38.14 40.72
C ILE A 126 -12.78 -37.38 39.73
N THR A 127 -12.27 -36.21 40.07
CA THR A 127 -11.31 -35.46 39.24
C THR A 127 -10.15 -34.97 40.09
N ALA A 128 -8.98 -34.79 39.47
CA ALA A 128 -7.87 -34.08 40.10
C ALA A 128 -8.13 -32.56 40.07
N LYS A 129 -7.84 -31.85 41.16
CA LYS A 129 -8.15 -30.41 41.29
C LYS A 129 -7.55 -29.53 40.19
N ALA A 130 -6.31 -29.81 39.78
CA ALA A 130 -5.61 -29.09 38.73
C ALA A 130 -4.58 -29.97 37.99
N HIS A 131 -5.08 -30.97 37.24
CA HIS A 131 -4.26 -31.85 36.39
C HIS A 131 -4.18 -31.31 34.93
N PRO A 132 -3.00 -31.28 34.28
CA PRO A 132 -2.85 -30.72 32.93
C PRO A 132 -3.71 -31.40 31.86
N ASN A 133 -3.85 -32.73 31.92
CA ASN A 133 -4.42 -33.54 30.83
C ASN A 133 -5.86 -34.05 31.10
N GLY A 134 -6.60 -33.41 32.02
CA GLY A 134 -8.04 -33.65 32.20
C GLY A 134 -8.43 -35.01 32.82
N LEU A 135 -7.63 -35.55 33.75
CA LEU A 135 -7.86 -36.85 34.39
C LEU A 135 -9.17 -36.90 35.19
N ARG A 136 -9.98 -37.95 34.96
CA ARG A 136 -11.24 -38.21 35.67
C ARG A 136 -11.42 -39.70 35.96
N LEU A 137 -11.75 -40.08 37.19
CA LEU A 137 -12.02 -41.46 37.61
C LEU A 137 -13.52 -41.74 37.79
N GLY A 138 -13.92 -43.00 37.71
CA GLY A 138 -15.31 -43.42 37.90
C GLY A 138 -15.77 -43.27 39.35
N GLY A 139 -16.95 -42.68 39.57
CA GLY A 139 -17.58 -42.67 40.88
C GLY A 139 -18.13 -44.04 41.30
N LYS A 140 -18.76 -44.12 42.47
CA LYS A 140 -19.57 -45.27 42.89
C LYS A 140 -20.68 -45.60 41.87
N GLY A 141 -20.88 -46.88 41.57
CA GLY A 141 -22.06 -47.33 40.84
C GLY A 141 -21.91 -48.72 40.20
N GLY A 142 -23.01 -49.28 39.70
CA GLY A 142 -23.09 -50.68 39.30
C GLY A 142 -23.27 -51.63 40.49
N THR A 143 -23.42 -52.93 40.22
CA THR A 143 -23.65 -53.94 41.25
C THR A 143 -22.33 -54.62 41.62
N LEU A 144 -21.92 -54.53 42.90
CA LEU A 144 -20.72 -55.24 43.37
C LEU A 144 -20.89 -56.76 43.19
N PRO A 145 -19.93 -57.46 42.56
CA PRO A 145 -19.99 -58.89 42.34
C PRO A 145 -19.83 -59.66 43.66
N LYS A 146 -20.53 -60.80 43.81
CA LYS A 146 -20.51 -61.63 45.03
C LYS A 146 -19.54 -62.82 44.95
N SER A 147 -18.83 -62.98 43.84
CA SER A 147 -17.77 -63.96 43.60
C SER A 147 -16.97 -63.51 42.38
N LEU A 148 -15.75 -64.04 42.22
CA LEU A 148 -14.87 -63.71 41.09
C LEU A 148 -15.53 -63.99 39.73
N ARG A 149 -16.23 -65.11 39.61
CA ARG A 149 -17.02 -65.45 38.42
C ARG A 149 -18.12 -64.42 38.13
N ALA A 150 -18.79 -63.91 39.17
CA ALA A 150 -19.78 -62.84 39.02
C ALA A 150 -19.15 -61.47 38.68
N ALA A 151 -17.84 -61.28 38.86
CA ALA A 151 -17.10 -60.11 38.42
C ALA A 151 -16.75 -60.21 36.92
N GLN A 152 -16.29 -61.37 36.46
CA GLN A 152 -15.98 -61.65 35.06
C GLN A 152 -17.22 -61.46 34.13
N ASP A 153 -18.39 -61.87 34.61
CA ASP A 153 -19.70 -61.69 33.96
C ASP A 153 -20.33 -60.29 34.19
N GLY A 154 -19.64 -59.39 34.91
CA GLY A 154 -20.17 -58.09 35.34
C GLY A 154 -20.21 -57.03 34.24
N THR A 155 -21.22 -56.15 34.27
CA THR A 155 -21.31 -55.01 33.34
C THR A 155 -20.09 -54.10 33.44
N ALA A 156 -19.49 -53.77 32.29
CA ALA A 156 -18.38 -52.82 32.21
C ALA A 156 -18.82 -51.38 32.53
N ARG A 157 -18.01 -50.66 33.28
CA ARG A 157 -18.18 -49.23 33.61
C ARG A 157 -16.84 -48.52 33.65
N ASP A 158 -16.84 -47.20 33.48
CA ASP A 158 -15.60 -46.43 33.39
C ASP A 158 -14.90 -46.35 34.76
N LEU A 159 -13.59 -46.60 34.78
CA LEU A 159 -12.71 -46.58 35.96
C LEU A 159 -11.83 -45.33 35.93
N VAL A 160 -11.22 -45.03 34.78
CA VAL A 160 -10.42 -43.83 34.56
C VAL A 160 -10.45 -43.40 33.09
N THR A 161 -10.72 -42.12 32.87
CA THR A 161 -10.77 -41.42 31.60
C THR A 161 -9.64 -40.38 31.58
N LEU A 162 -8.87 -40.34 30.49
CA LEU A 162 -7.86 -39.32 30.22
C LEU A 162 -8.10 -38.72 28.83
N GLY A 163 -7.92 -37.40 28.70
CA GLY A 163 -8.23 -36.68 27.45
C GLY A 163 -9.73 -36.42 27.21
N THR A 164 -10.02 -35.77 26.10
CA THR A 164 -11.35 -35.21 25.76
C THR A 164 -11.66 -35.36 24.28
N GLY A 165 -12.94 -35.52 23.92
CA GLY A 165 -13.37 -35.63 22.53
C GLY A 165 -13.11 -37.03 21.95
N ASP A 166 -12.71 -37.11 20.69
CA ASP A 166 -12.41 -38.37 20.02
C ASP A 166 -11.05 -38.97 20.44
N ASP A 167 -10.13 -38.16 20.95
CA ASP A 167 -8.81 -38.59 21.49
C ASP A 167 -8.89 -39.15 22.93
N GLN A 168 -10.09 -39.41 23.44
CA GLN A 168 -10.33 -39.84 24.81
C GLN A 168 -10.06 -41.34 24.99
N VAL A 169 -9.10 -41.67 25.87
CA VAL A 169 -8.84 -43.05 26.31
C VAL A 169 -9.52 -43.28 27.65
N THR A 170 -10.31 -44.35 27.76
CA THR A 170 -10.98 -44.75 29.00
C THR A 170 -10.69 -46.21 29.35
N LEU A 171 -10.04 -46.41 30.49
CA LEU A 171 -9.97 -47.70 31.16
C LEU A 171 -11.24 -47.88 32.02
N GLY A 172 -11.71 -49.11 32.12
CA GLY A 172 -12.93 -49.51 32.79
C GLY A 172 -12.71 -50.63 33.80
N TRP A 173 -13.79 -50.96 34.49
CA TRP A 173 -13.89 -52.07 35.44
C TRP A 173 -15.14 -52.91 35.13
N LYS A 174 -15.09 -54.23 35.31
CA LYS A 174 -16.29 -55.07 35.25
C LYS A 174 -16.93 -55.25 36.62
N GLY A 175 -18.25 -55.03 36.68
CA GLY A 175 -19.02 -55.04 37.91
C GLY A 175 -19.18 -53.63 38.49
N GLY A 176 -19.65 -53.52 39.72
CA GLY A 176 -19.76 -52.25 40.41
C GLY A 176 -18.40 -51.70 40.85
N LEU A 177 -18.25 -50.37 40.86
CA LEU A 177 -17.26 -49.72 41.71
C LEU A 177 -17.94 -49.29 43.02
N PRO A 178 -17.29 -49.50 44.19
CA PRO A 178 -17.68 -48.93 45.46
C PRO A 178 -17.47 -47.41 45.46
N GLU A 179 -17.72 -46.75 46.60
CA GLU A 179 -17.26 -45.37 46.79
C GLU A 179 -15.74 -45.39 47.01
N PRO A 180 -14.93 -44.66 46.23
CA PRO A 180 -13.50 -44.64 46.46
C PRO A 180 -13.15 -43.83 47.72
N GLU A 181 -12.27 -44.37 48.55
CA GLU A 181 -11.51 -43.59 49.52
C GLU A 181 -10.45 -42.77 48.75
N LEU A 182 -10.36 -41.47 49.03
CA LEU A 182 -9.44 -40.55 48.36
C LEU A 182 -8.36 -40.08 49.34
N ASP A 183 -7.10 -40.39 49.04
CA ASP A 183 -5.94 -39.90 49.78
C ASP A 183 -4.94 -39.23 48.82
N GLY A 184 -4.84 -37.90 48.91
CA GLY A 184 -3.99 -37.13 48.00
C GLY A 184 -4.33 -37.41 46.52
N PRO A 185 -3.35 -37.87 45.71
CA PRO A 185 -3.58 -38.26 44.32
C PRO A 185 -4.19 -39.66 44.15
N ARG A 186 -4.39 -40.45 45.20
CA ARG A 186 -4.86 -41.85 45.13
C ARG A 186 -6.36 -41.99 45.37
N ALA A 187 -6.99 -42.89 44.64
CA ALA A 187 -8.37 -43.35 44.87
C ALA A 187 -8.39 -44.87 45.04
N ARG A 188 -8.72 -45.35 46.25
CA ARG A 188 -8.85 -46.77 46.60
C ARG A 188 -10.33 -47.18 46.59
N TYR A 189 -10.69 -48.08 45.69
CA TYR A 189 -11.99 -48.70 45.54
C TYR A 189 -12.02 -50.03 46.31
N GLU A 190 -12.29 -49.96 47.61
CA GLU A 190 -12.21 -51.11 48.53
C GLU A 190 -13.14 -52.27 48.12
N ASN A 191 -12.60 -53.49 47.98
CA ASN A 191 -13.35 -54.69 47.58
C ASN A 191 -14.14 -54.52 46.25
N ALA A 192 -13.60 -53.78 45.27
CA ALA A 192 -14.17 -53.63 43.93
C ALA A 192 -14.24 -54.94 43.13
N VAL A 193 -13.48 -55.95 43.52
CA VAL A 193 -13.67 -57.38 43.21
C VAL A 193 -13.46 -58.17 44.52
N PRO A 194 -14.10 -59.34 44.74
CA PRO A 194 -14.14 -59.93 46.08
C PRO A 194 -12.75 -60.30 46.62
N GLY A 195 -12.34 -59.63 47.70
CA GLY A 195 -11.00 -59.80 48.28
C GLY A 195 -9.90 -59.00 47.59
N ALA A 196 -10.21 -58.02 46.73
CA ALA A 196 -9.22 -57.08 46.21
C ALA A 196 -9.76 -55.66 45.96
N ASP A 197 -8.91 -54.69 46.25
CA ASP A 197 -9.13 -53.26 46.01
C ASP A 197 -8.61 -52.88 44.63
N VAL A 198 -9.27 -51.95 43.95
CA VAL A 198 -8.69 -51.26 42.78
C VAL A 198 -8.18 -49.91 43.25
N ILE A 199 -6.97 -49.52 42.85
CA ILE A 199 -6.39 -48.23 43.20
C ILE A 199 -5.97 -47.53 41.91
N VAL A 200 -6.24 -46.23 41.83
CA VAL A 200 -5.77 -45.38 40.73
C VAL A 200 -5.08 -44.15 41.33
N GLU A 201 -3.89 -43.83 40.85
CA GLU A 201 -3.10 -42.68 41.29
C GLU A 201 -2.94 -41.64 40.17
N ALA A 202 -3.24 -40.38 40.48
CA ALA A 202 -3.08 -39.25 39.59
C ALA A 202 -1.63 -38.73 39.61
N THR A 203 -0.91 -38.87 38.50
CA THR A 203 0.44 -38.30 38.36
C THR A 203 0.35 -36.84 37.91
N ARG A 204 1.47 -36.22 37.51
CA ARG A 204 1.45 -34.86 36.92
C ARG A 204 1.16 -34.85 35.40
N THR A 205 1.06 -36.03 34.78
CA THR A 205 0.95 -36.22 33.33
C THR A 205 -0.12 -37.23 32.92
N GLY A 206 -0.52 -38.14 33.80
CA GLY A 206 -1.51 -39.17 33.53
C GLY A 206 -1.96 -39.85 34.82
N PHE A 207 -2.06 -41.18 34.79
CA PHE A 207 -2.39 -41.99 35.96
C PHE A 207 -1.64 -43.32 35.94
N GLU A 208 -1.54 -43.93 37.11
CA GLU A 208 -1.15 -45.33 37.32
C GLU A 208 -2.34 -46.08 37.91
N GLN A 209 -2.50 -47.39 37.63
CA GLN A 209 -3.55 -48.20 38.23
C GLN A 209 -3.03 -49.55 38.70
N PHE A 210 -3.46 -49.97 39.88
CA PHE A 210 -3.04 -51.23 40.47
C PHE A 210 -4.19 -51.89 41.22
N VAL A 211 -4.11 -53.20 41.39
CA VAL A 211 -5.12 -53.98 42.14
C VAL A 211 -4.43 -54.64 43.33
N GLU A 212 -4.94 -54.39 44.53
CA GLU A 212 -4.42 -54.93 45.79
C GLU A 212 -5.33 -56.04 46.30
N ILE A 213 -4.92 -57.30 46.10
CA ILE A 213 -5.60 -58.47 46.68
C ILE A 213 -5.32 -58.48 48.18
N GLY A 214 -6.36 -58.39 49.02
CA GLY A 214 -6.25 -58.13 50.46
C GLY A 214 -6.10 -59.38 51.34
N GLU A 215 -6.47 -60.56 50.86
CA GLU A 215 -6.31 -61.83 51.58
C GLU A 215 -6.11 -63.03 50.63
N ARG A 216 -5.57 -64.15 51.15
CA ARG A 216 -5.31 -65.35 50.35
C ARG A 216 -6.60 -65.93 49.77
N PRO A 217 -6.76 -65.97 48.42
CA PRO A 217 -7.97 -66.48 47.81
C PRO A 217 -8.05 -68.00 47.90
N SER A 218 -9.28 -68.53 47.90
CA SER A 218 -9.56 -69.98 47.98
C SER A 218 -9.42 -70.72 46.65
N GLY A 219 -8.85 -70.08 45.62
CA GLY A 219 -8.68 -70.59 44.26
C GLY A 219 -8.08 -69.52 43.35
N ALA A 220 -8.02 -69.80 42.04
CA ALA A 220 -7.46 -68.88 41.05
C ALA A 220 -8.19 -67.52 41.02
N TYR A 221 -7.42 -66.44 40.91
CA TYR A 221 -7.92 -65.07 40.92
C TYR A 221 -7.92 -64.48 39.51
N SER A 222 -8.96 -63.70 39.16
CA SER A 222 -9.08 -63.07 37.85
C SER A 222 -10.13 -61.97 37.85
N TYR A 223 -9.84 -60.87 37.15
CA TYR A 223 -10.72 -59.72 36.94
C TYR A 223 -10.62 -59.22 35.49
N THR A 224 -11.31 -58.14 35.12
CA THR A 224 -11.21 -57.58 33.77
C THR A 224 -11.19 -56.06 33.81
N LEU A 225 -10.25 -55.49 33.04
CA LEU A 225 -10.15 -54.08 32.71
C LEU A 225 -10.61 -53.86 31.26
N PRO A 226 -11.89 -53.52 31.01
CA PRO A 226 -12.30 -52.98 29.72
C PRO A 226 -11.48 -51.73 29.34
N VAL A 227 -11.19 -51.55 28.06
CA VAL A 227 -10.63 -50.34 27.46
C VAL A 227 -11.57 -49.87 26.36
N LYS A 228 -11.91 -48.58 26.40
CA LYS A 228 -12.60 -47.85 25.34
C LYS A 228 -11.62 -46.84 24.76
N ALA A 229 -11.21 -47.09 23.52
CA ALA A 229 -10.38 -46.19 22.73
C ALA A 229 -10.89 -46.24 21.28
N LYS A 230 -11.82 -45.34 20.97
CA LYS A 230 -12.58 -45.33 19.71
C LYS A 230 -11.62 -45.26 18.52
N GLY A 231 -11.78 -46.19 17.58
CA GLY A 231 -10.90 -46.27 16.41
C GLY A 231 -9.56 -46.97 16.66
N LEU A 232 -9.36 -47.59 17.84
CA LEU A 232 -8.28 -48.55 18.06
C LEU A 232 -8.76 -50.02 17.95
N LYS A 233 -7.80 -50.92 17.87
CA LYS A 233 -7.86 -52.38 18.06
C LYS A 233 -6.84 -52.73 19.14
N ALA A 234 -6.88 -53.93 19.71
CA ALA A 234 -5.82 -54.41 20.58
C ALA A 234 -5.44 -55.86 20.29
N LYS A 235 -4.20 -56.20 20.64
CA LYS A 235 -3.65 -57.53 20.45
C LYS A 235 -2.83 -57.92 21.68
N ALA A 236 -3.15 -59.07 22.28
CA ALA A 236 -2.25 -59.73 23.22
C ALA A 236 -0.96 -60.09 22.49
N ASN A 237 0.16 -59.62 23.02
CA ASN A 237 1.49 -60.02 22.59
C ASN A 237 1.90 -61.29 23.36
N ASN A 238 2.88 -62.02 22.82
CA ASN A 238 3.31 -63.30 23.42
C ASN A 238 4.08 -63.11 24.75
N ASP A 239 4.56 -61.90 25.01
CA ASP A 239 5.09 -61.47 26.31
C ASP A 239 3.98 -60.99 27.27
N GLY A 240 2.69 -61.18 26.92
CA GLY A 240 1.49 -60.73 27.64
C GLY A 240 1.38 -59.22 27.87
N SER A 241 2.18 -58.41 27.16
CA SER A 241 1.84 -57.02 26.91
C SER A 241 0.71 -56.94 25.89
N VAL A 242 0.19 -55.74 25.66
CA VAL A 242 -1.00 -55.50 24.83
C VAL A 242 -0.75 -54.32 23.92
N THR A 243 -0.46 -54.59 22.65
CA THR A 243 -0.34 -53.53 21.65
C THR A 243 -1.72 -53.10 21.18
N PHE A 244 -2.04 -51.84 21.42
CA PHE A 244 -3.16 -51.15 20.82
C PHE A 244 -2.73 -50.56 19.47
N THR A 245 -3.45 -50.90 18.41
CA THR A 245 -3.18 -50.41 17.05
C THR A 245 -4.35 -49.60 16.52
N ASP A 246 -4.11 -48.77 15.52
CA ASP A 246 -5.12 -48.01 14.83
C ASP A 246 -6.03 -48.91 13.97
N ALA A 247 -7.35 -48.79 14.13
CA ALA A 247 -8.29 -49.67 13.47
C ALA A 247 -8.36 -49.49 11.95
N ALA A 248 -8.05 -48.29 11.44
CA ALA A 248 -8.17 -47.94 10.03
C ALA A 248 -6.84 -48.06 9.25
N THR A 249 -5.72 -47.73 9.91
CA THR A 249 -4.37 -47.71 9.31
C THR A 249 -3.47 -48.85 9.75
N GLY A 250 -3.77 -49.50 10.90
CA GLY A 250 -3.01 -50.64 11.43
C GLY A 250 -1.74 -50.29 12.21
N ALA A 251 -1.36 -49.01 12.30
CA ALA A 251 -0.17 -48.56 13.02
C ALA A 251 -0.28 -48.75 14.54
N GLY A 252 0.85 -48.94 15.24
CA GLY A 252 0.89 -48.93 16.71
C GLY A 252 0.45 -47.57 17.28
N ARG A 253 -0.29 -47.59 18.39
CA ARG A 253 -0.84 -46.38 19.06
C ARG A 253 -0.56 -46.34 20.56
N ALA A 254 -0.54 -47.49 21.23
CA ALA A 254 -0.07 -47.63 22.62
C ALA A 254 0.34 -49.09 22.88
N VAL A 255 1.10 -49.35 23.95
CA VAL A 255 1.33 -50.69 24.49
C VAL A 255 1.07 -50.65 25.99
N MET A 256 0.12 -51.44 26.49
CA MET A 256 0.04 -51.72 27.93
C MET A 256 1.01 -52.87 28.22
N PRO A 257 2.04 -52.69 29.06
CA PRO A 257 3.00 -53.76 29.32
C PRO A 257 2.37 -54.89 30.15
N ALA A 258 3.06 -56.03 30.26
CA ALA A 258 2.54 -57.18 30.99
C ALA A 258 2.54 -56.93 32.51
N PRO A 259 1.42 -57.15 33.22
CA PRO A 259 1.37 -56.91 34.65
C PRO A 259 2.28 -57.89 35.40
N VAL A 260 2.94 -57.38 36.43
CA VAL A 260 3.52 -58.14 37.54
C VAL A 260 2.66 -57.94 38.78
N MET A 261 2.91 -58.68 39.85
CA MET A 261 2.36 -58.40 41.17
C MET A 261 3.37 -58.68 42.27
N TRP A 262 3.24 -57.97 43.39
CA TRP A 262 4.13 -58.09 44.54
C TRP A 262 3.38 -58.08 45.86
N ASP A 263 3.98 -58.71 46.87
CA ASP A 263 3.42 -58.82 48.21
C ASP A 263 3.77 -57.60 49.10
N SER A 264 3.17 -57.49 50.28
CA SER A 264 3.37 -56.33 51.17
C SER A 264 4.71 -56.30 51.92
N ALA A 265 5.62 -57.27 51.68
CA ALA A 265 6.89 -57.36 52.37
C ALA A 265 7.96 -56.42 51.79
N VAL A 266 8.22 -55.34 52.54
CA VAL A 266 9.21 -54.30 52.20
C VAL A 266 10.57 -54.60 52.83
N ASP A 267 11.66 -54.54 52.06
CA ASP A 267 13.02 -54.57 52.63
C ASP A 267 13.30 -53.30 53.46
N LYS A 268 13.82 -53.50 54.68
CA LYS A 268 14.01 -52.44 55.68
C LYS A 268 15.17 -51.49 55.39
N ARG A 269 15.81 -51.60 54.22
CA ARG A 269 17.02 -50.85 53.86
C ARG A 269 16.93 -50.19 52.48
N SER A 270 16.21 -50.78 51.52
CA SER A 270 15.87 -50.13 50.26
C SER A 270 14.50 -49.45 50.29
N GLY A 271 13.50 -50.03 50.96
CA GLY A 271 12.10 -49.62 50.86
C GLY A 271 11.32 -50.32 49.73
N GLU A 272 11.92 -51.32 49.09
CA GLU A 272 11.34 -52.01 47.92
C GLU A 272 10.55 -53.27 48.28
N HIS A 273 9.51 -53.56 47.48
CA HIS A 273 8.72 -54.80 47.52
C HIS A 273 9.40 -55.91 46.72
N THR A 274 10.28 -56.68 47.37
CA THR A 274 11.18 -57.62 46.66
C THR A 274 10.52 -58.94 46.25
N ASN A 275 9.38 -59.32 46.85
CA ASN A 275 8.67 -60.55 46.51
C ASN A 275 7.65 -60.26 45.40
N ARG A 276 8.05 -60.42 44.13
CA ARG A 276 7.22 -60.12 42.96
C ARG A 276 7.25 -61.23 41.89
N VAL A 277 6.09 -61.50 41.29
CA VAL A 277 5.89 -62.45 40.18
C VAL A 277 5.15 -61.79 39.03
N ARG A 278 5.00 -62.51 37.93
CA ARG A 278 4.22 -62.08 36.76
C ARG A 278 2.73 -62.37 36.95
N VAL A 279 1.87 -61.60 36.29
CA VAL A 279 0.43 -61.80 36.16
C VAL A 279 0.07 -61.99 34.69
N ASP A 280 -0.84 -62.92 34.39
CA ASP A 280 -1.30 -63.15 33.02
C ASP A 280 -2.38 -62.14 32.63
N MET A 281 -2.37 -61.72 31.35
CA MET A 281 -3.35 -60.77 30.81
C MET A 281 -3.80 -61.23 29.41
N GLU A 282 -5.03 -61.72 29.30
CA GLU A 282 -5.67 -62.07 28.03
C GLU A 282 -6.36 -60.82 27.43
N VAL A 283 -6.32 -60.69 26.10
CA VAL A 283 -6.90 -59.55 25.38
C VAL A 283 -8.03 -60.01 24.48
N VAL A 284 -9.25 -59.58 24.79
CA VAL A 284 -10.45 -59.87 24.01
C VAL A 284 -10.91 -58.57 23.34
N ASP A 285 -10.35 -58.29 22.17
CA ASP A 285 -10.79 -57.20 21.29
C ASP A 285 -12.19 -57.53 20.71
N LYS A 286 -13.17 -56.65 20.94
CA LYS A 286 -14.56 -56.77 20.49
C LYS A 286 -14.84 -55.96 19.22
N GLY A 287 -13.84 -55.25 18.71
CA GLY A 287 -13.95 -54.30 17.61
C GLY A 287 -14.42 -52.91 18.05
N ASN A 288 -14.43 -51.98 17.08
CA ASN A 288 -14.86 -50.58 17.23
C ASN A 288 -14.14 -49.74 18.32
N GLY A 289 -13.07 -50.26 18.93
CA GLY A 289 -12.38 -49.63 20.05
C GLY A 289 -12.83 -50.10 21.44
N GLU A 290 -13.59 -51.20 21.55
CA GLU A 290 -13.88 -51.87 22.83
C GLU A 290 -13.03 -53.13 22.99
N ILE A 291 -12.23 -53.19 24.04
CA ILE A 291 -11.28 -54.27 24.31
C ILE A 291 -11.40 -54.70 25.78
N ASP A 292 -11.52 -55.99 26.09
CA ASP A 292 -11.41 -56.49 27.48
C ASP A 292 -10.00 -57.01 27.76
N LEU A 293 -9.35 -56.51 28.81
CA LEU A 293 -8.09 -57.04 29.34
C LEU A 293 -8.39 -57.91 30.56
N VAL A 294 -8.36 -59.24 30.41
CA VAL A 294 -8.67 -60.19 31.48
C VAL A 294 -7.39 -60.50 32.26
N VAL A 295 -7.22 -59.83 33.38
CA VAL A 295 -6.04 -59.93 34.25
C VAL A 295 -6.24 -61.08 35.22
N SER A 296 -5.29 -62.01 35.29
CA SER A 296 -5.39 -63.25 36.06
C SER A 296 -4.15 -63.45 36.95
N PRO A 297 -4.16 -62.87 38.16
CA PRO A 297 -3.09 -63.00 39.16
C PRO A 297 -2.71 -64.45 39.46
N ASP A 298 -1.40 -64.76 39.48
CA ASP A 298 -0.89 -66.12 39.65
C ASP A 298 -1.40 -66.79 40.94
N ALA A 299 -2.09 -67.91 40.76
CA ALA A 299 -2.68 -68.68 41.83
C ALA A 299 -1.63 -69.38 42.73
N GLY A 300 -0.40 -69.61 42.22
CA GLY A 300 0.69 -70.19 42.99
C GLY A 300 1.19 -69.23 44.07
N PHE A 301 1.67 -68.06 43.65
CA PHE A 301 2.14 -66.98 44.51
C PHE A 301 1.09 -66.55 45.54
N LEU A 302 -0.18 -66.47 45.15
CA LEU A 302 -1.25 -66.10 46.07
C LEU A 302 -1.52 -67.22 47.11
N ALA A 303 -1.47 -68.49 46.71
CA ALA A 303 -1.64 -69.62 47.61
C ALA A 303 -0.42 -69.88 48.53
N ASP A 304 0.77 -69.39 48.16
CA ASP A 304 2.02 -69.64 48.87
C ASP A 304 1.95 -69.19 50.35
N PRO A 305 2.37 -70.03 51.32
CA PRO A 305 2.33 -69.70 52.74
C PRO A 305 3.04 -68.40 53.12
N ASP A 306 4.15 -68.05 52.45
CA ASP A 306 5.06 -66.97 52.87
C ASP A 306 4.69 -65.59 52.27
N THR A 307 3.82 -65.56 51.25
CA THR A 307 3.29 -64.32 50.64
C THR A 307 2.50 -63.48 51.63
N GLN A 308 2.92 -62.22 51.84
CA GLN A 308 2.31 -61.25 52.75
C GLN A 308 1.30 -60.35 52.03
N TYR A 309 0.10 -60.24 52.58
CA TYR A 309 -0.98 -59.47 51.97
C TYR A 309 -1.02 -58.01 52.50
N PRO A 310 -1.51 -57.03 51.73
CA PRO A 310 -2.06 -57.15 50.37
C PRO A 310 -1.01 -57.41 49.28
N VAL A 311 -1.46 -57.88 48.11
CA VAL A 311 -0.66 -58.15 46.90
C VAL A 311 -1.09 -57.22 45.76
N THR A 312 -0.21 -56.32 45.32
CA THR A 312 -0.42 -55.23 44.34
C THR A 312 -0.05 -55.65 42.91
N VAL A 313 -0.73 -55.17 41.83
CA VAL A 313 -0.54 -55.61 40.41
C VAL A 313 -0.28 -54.44 39.40
N ASP A 314 0.80 -54.42 38.57
CA ASP A 314 1.28 -53.25 37.72
C ASP A 314 2.37 -53.54 36.57
N PRO A 315 2.65 -52.71 35.50
CA PRO A 315 3.53 -53.06 34.30
C PRO A 315 4.54 -52.01 33.59
N SER A 316 5.83 -52.34 33.15
CA SER A 316 6.79 -51.51 32.26
C SER A 316 8.07 -52.19 31.54
N THR A 317 8.92 -51.54 30.65
CA THR A 317 9.86 -52.18 29.57
C THR A 317 11.20 -51.49 28.94
N SER A 318 12.20 -52.29 28.38
CA SER A 318 13.30 -52.17 27.25
C SER A 318 14.91 -51.78 27.29
N ALA A 319 15.75 -51.52 26.19
CA ALA A 319 17.30 -51.40 26.22
C ALA A 319 18.23 -50.75 25.03
N LEU A 320 19.62 -50.61 25.06
CA LEU A 320 20.53 -49.56 24.35
C LEU A 320 21.88 -49.88 23.56
N THR A 321 22.63 -48.86 22.99
CA THR A 321 23.90 -48.70 22.07
C THR A 321 25.43 -48.60 22.60
N ASN A 322 26.40 -49.55 22.38
CA ASN A 322 27.60 -49.93 23.25
C ASN A 322 28.85 -49.00 23.39
N THR A 323 29.56 -49.10 24.54
CA THR A 323 30.86 -48.50 24.95
C THR A 323 31.75 -49.26 25.98
N PHE A 324 31.29 -50.29 26.71
CA PHE A 324 32.13 -51.10 27.64
C PHE A 324 31.44 -52.43 27.99
N ASP A 325 32.16 -53.56 27.95
CA ASP A 325 31.65 -54.86 28.40
C ASP A 325 32.60 -55.65 29.33
N THR A 326 32.04 -56.60 30.07
CA THR A 326 32.74 -57.55 30.95
C THR A 326 31.81 -58.70 31.36
N TYR A 327 32.35 -59.79 31.91
CA TYR A 327 31.56 -60.83 32.57
C TYR A 327 32.10 -61.20 33.96
N VAL A 328 31.23 -61.78 34.77
CA VAL A 328 31.55 -62.28 36.13
C VAL A 328 31.23 -63.76 36.22
N GLN A 329 32.16 -64.56 36.73
CA GLN A 329 31.99 -66.01 36.87
C GLN A 329 32.01 -66.43 38.35
N GLN A 330 31.11 -67.33 38.73
CA GLN A 330 31.04 -67.89 40.08
C GLN A 330 32.34 -68.62 40.43
N GLY A 331 32.83 -68.37 41.66
CA GLY A 331 34.06 -68.93 42.20
C GLY A 331 35.37 -68.27 41.75
N GLU A 332 35.35 -67.44 40.70
CA GLU A 332 36.52 -66.70 40.20
C GLU A 332 36.64 -65.30 40.80
N THR A 333 37.86 -64.73 40.79
CA THR A 333 38.17 -63.42 41.40
C THR A 333 38.96 -62.45 40.49
N VAL A 334 39.25 -62.87 39.26
CA VAL A 334 39.91 -62.06 38.22
C VAL A 334 38.94 -61.13 37.48
N ASP A 335 39.49 -60.17 36.74
CA ASP A 335 38.78 -59.30 35.78
C ASP A 335 38.82 -59.96 34.40
N TRP A 336 37.73 -59.83 33.63
CA TRP A 336 37.55 -60.40 32.30
C TRP A 336 37.22 -59.36 31.21
N SER A 337 37.26 -58.06 31.54
CA SER A 337 36.94 -56.95 30.61
C SER A 337 37.91 -56.81 29.41
N THR A 338 38.99 -57.58 29.37
CA THR A 338 39.94 -57.65 28.25
C THR A 338 39.73 -58.82 27.30
N ASP A 339 38.79 -59.71 27.58
CA ASP A 339 38.57 -60.93 26.79
C ASP A 339 37.81 -60.62 25.48
N VAL A 340 38.01 -61.46 24.46
CA VAL A 340 37.39 -61.33 23.13
C VAL A 340 35.97 -61.91 23.05
N GLU A 341 35.45 -62.38 24.18
CA GLU A 341 34.20 -63.12 24.30
C GLU A 341 33.47 -62.74 25.59
N LEU A 342 32.14 -62.88 25.58
CA LEU A 342 31.23 -62.67 26.70
C LEU A 342 30.46 -63.96 26.96
N ASP A 343 30.58 -64.47 28.17
CA ASP A 343 30.02 -65.74 28.61
C ASP A 343 28.82 -65.54 29.54
N PHE A 344 27.78 -66.37 29.37
CA PHE A 344 26.63 -66.40 30.29
C PHE A 344 25.91 -67.75 30.35
N GLY A 345 25.40 -68.07 31.54
CA GLY A 345 24.79 -69.37 31.88
C GLY A 345 25.74 -70.28 32.66
N ASN A 346 25.48 -71.59 32.71
CA ASN A 346 26.30 -72.57 33.43
C ASN A 346 27.08 -73.47 32.44
N PRO A 347 28.42 -73.50 32.42
CA PRO A 347 29.20 -74.33 31.50
C PRO A 347 29.30 -75.81 31.92
N GLY A 348 28.52 -76.27 32.91
CA GLY A 348 28.52 -77.65 33.39
C GLY A 348 29.78 -78.09 34.13
N THR A 349 30.70 -77.15 34.43
CA THR A 349 31.96 -77.40 35.13
C THR A 349 32.02 -76.69 36.48
N THR A 350 32.84 -77.20 37.38
CA THR A 350 33.03 -76.66 38.73
C THR A 350 34.47 -76.21 38.95
N ASN A 351 34.62 -75.23 39.86
CA ASN A 351 35.90 -74.76 40.37
C ASN A 351 36.51 -75.79 41.34
N ALA A 352 37.80 -75.67 41.63
CA ALA A 352 38.51 -76.55 42.57
C ALA A 352 37.97 -76.53 44.03
N ASN A 353 37.11 -75.57 44.37
CA ASN A 353 36.39 -75.47 45.65
C ASN A 353 34.98 -76.09 45.61
N GLY A 354 34.57 -76.71 44.49
CA GLY A 354 33.26 -77.35 44.31
C GLY A 354 32.14 -76.43 43.83
N THR A 355 32.34 -75.12 43.73
CA THR A 355 31.32 -74.19 43.20
C THR A 355 31.15 -74.33 41.68
N PRO A 356 29.93 -74.18 41.11
CA PRO A 356 29.72 -74.08 39.67
C PRO A 356 30.47 -72.89 39.06
N ARG A 357 30.69 -72.93 37.75
CA ARG A 357 31.29 -71.85 36.95
C ARG A 357 30.25 -71.00 36.20
N THR A 358 29.07 -70.78 36.79
CA THR A 358 28.03 -69.93 36.17
C THR A 358 28.56 -68.52 35.89
N ALA A 359 28.31 -68.00 34.70
CA ALA A 359 28.71 -66.65 34.27
C ALA A 359 27.51 -65.73 33.99
N ARG A 360 27.72 -64.42 34.13
CA ARG A 360 26.81 -63.35 33.70
C ARG A 360 27.62 -62.21 33.08
N SER A 361 27.15 -61.66 31.97
CA SER A 361 27.80 -60.58 31.24
C SER A 361 27.12 -59.22 31.51
N PHE A 362 27.83 -58.13 31.26
CA PHE A 362 27.33 -56.76 31.39
C PHE A 362 27.87 -55.91 30.24
N ILE A 363 27.06 -54.98 29.74
CA ILE A 363 27.41 -54.13 28.62
C ILE A 363 26.85 -52.70 28.86
N THR A 364 27.66 -51.67 28.67
CA THR A 364 27.34 -50.25 28.88
C THR A 364 27.30 -49.51 27.56
N TRP A 365 26.26 -48.73 27.33
CA TRP A 365 25.90 -48.19 26.03
C TRP A 365 25.73 -46.65 26.13
N ASN A 366 26.25 -45.88 25.16
CA ASN A 366 26.20 -44.41 25.07
C ASN A 366 24.88 -43.93 24.44
N THR A 367 24.30 -42.91 25.04
CA THR A 367 22.91 -42.45 24.81
C THR A 367 22.82 -41.01 24.40
N THR A 368 23.95 -40.30 24.46
CA THR A 368 24.05 -38.87 24.14
C THR A 368 23.44 -38.51 22.76
N PRO A 369 23.55 -39.35 21.69
CA PRO A 369 22.99 -39.04 20.37
C PRO A 369 21.46 -39.12 20.23
N ILE A 370 20.71 -39.45 21.30
CA ILE A 370 19.25 -39.67 21.28
C ILE A 370 18.54 -39.07 22.50
N GLN A 371 19.19 -38.18 23.25
CA GLN A 371 18.58 -37.50 24.39
C GLN A 371 17.36 -36.69 23.94
N ASP A 372 16.24 -36.78 24.64
CA ASP A 372 14.98 -36.09 24.31
C ASP A 372 14.29 -36.53 23.00
N ALA A 373 14.82 -37.55 22.31
CA ALA A 373 14.22 -38.10 21.10
C ALA A 373 13.00 -38.99 21.40
N LEU A 374 12.07 -39.09 20.45
CA LEU A 374 11.06 -40.14 20.43
C LEU A 374 11.64 -41.35 19.69
N ILE A 375 11.70 -42.49 20.36
CA ILE A 375 12.20 -43.76 19.82
C ILE A 375 11.07 -44.44 19.05
N VAL A 376 11.40 -44.94 17.86
CA VAL A 376 10.46 -45.47 16.87
C VAL A 376 10.62 -46.98 16.64
N ASP A 377 11.85 -47.49 16.78
CA ASP A 377 12.22 -48.91 16.57
C ASP A 377 13.68 -49.15 17.03
N THR A 378 14.02 -50.37 17.46
CA THR A 378 15.37 -50.75 17.93
C THR A 378 15.71 -52.23 17.74
N ASN A 379 17.00 -52.58 17.69
CA ASN A 379 17.45 -53.97 17.68
C ASN A 379 18.87 -54.18 18.25
N LEU A 380 18.99 -54.88 19.39
CA LEU A 380 20.22 -55.44 19.96
C LEU A 380 20.63 -56.68 19.16
N ALA A 381 21.88 -56.77 18.71
CA ALA A 381 22.43 -57.92 18.00
C ALA A 381 23.78 -58.37 18.58
N LEU A 382 23.88 -59.65 18.95
CA LEU A 382 25.08 -60.31 19.48
C LEU A 382 25.50 -61.45 18.54
N TYR A 383 26.79 -61.68 18.31
CA TYR A 383 27.24 -62.81 17.47
C TYR A 383 27.57 -64.03 18.32
N ASN A 384 26.76 -65.09 18.19
CA ASN A 384 26.83 -66.31 18.99
C ASN A 384 27.50 -67.45 18.20
N PHE A 385 28.71 -67.79 18.63
CA PHE A 385 29.59 -68.81 18.02
C PHE A 385 29.69 -70.09 18.85
N HIS A 386 29.07 -70.14 20.04
CA HIS A 386 29.00 -71.34 20.87
C HIS A 386 27.73 -71.35 21.73
N SER A 387 26.99 -72.46 21.71
CA SER A 387 25.89 -72.76 22.64
C SER A 387 26.11 -74.16 23.27
N GLY A 388 25.57 -74.40 24.46
CA GLY A 388 25.81 -75.64 25.24
C GLY A 388 24.90 -76.83 24.92
N ASP A 389 23.92 -76.65 24.04
CA ASP A 389 22.90 -77.65 23.69
C ASP A 389 23.46 -78.88 22.94
N THR A 390 22.65 -79.91 22.76
CA THR A 390 23.02 -81.09 21.95
C THR A 390 21.87 -81.69 21.13
N ASP A 391 20.64 -81.26 21.39
CA ASP A 391 19.40 -81.66 20.71
C ASP A 391 18.94 -80.65 19.63
N CYS A 392 19.68 -79.55 19.47
CA CYS A 392 19.35 -78.42 18.59
C CYS A 392 18.09 -77.65 18.99
N ALA A 393 17.72 -77.67 20.28
CA ALA A 393 16.69 -76.80 20.83
C ALA A 393 17.19 -75.36 21.01
N ALA A 394 16.28 -74.39 20.94
CA ALA A 394 16.58 -72.98 21.18
C ALA A 394 16.63 -72.68 22.70
N GLN A 395 17.61 -71.89 23.13
CA GLN A 395 17.97 -71.70 24.54
C GLN A 395 17.88 -70.21 24.95
N GLY A 396 17.14 -69.93 26.02
CA GLY A 396 16.76 -68.57 26.43
C GLY A 396 17.82 -67.77 27.16
N TRP A 397 17.86 -66.45 26.91
CA TRP A 397 18.69 -65.46 27.59
C TRP A 397 17.94 -64.13 27.76
N THR A 398 18.44 -63.28 28.67
CA THR A 398 17.72 -62.11 29.20
C THR A 398 18.58 -60.85 29.22
N VAL A 399 17.95 -59.70 29.00
CA VAL A 399 18.52 -58.34 29.00
C VAL A 399 17.87 -57.54 30.12
N TRP A 400 18.67 -56.90 30.96
CA TRP A 400 18.25 -56.15 32.15
C TRP A 400 18.85 -54.75 32.16
N ASP A 401 18.24 -53.77 32.82
CA ASP A 401 18.98 -52.57 33.28
C ASP A 401 19.77 -52.88 34.55
N THR A 402 20.85 -52.12 34.74
CA THR A 402 21.86 -52.38 35.77
C THR A 402 22.50 -51.10 36.28
N GLY A 403 23.11 -51.16 37.46
CA GLY A 403 24.15 -50.21 37.84
C GLY A 403 25.38 -50.31 36.92
N ALA A 404 26.23 -49.27 36.91
CA ALA A 404 27.40 -49.23 36.03
C ALA A 404 28.42 -50.37 36.32
N PRO A 405 28.73 -51.25 35.35
CA PRO A 405 29.81 -52.24 35.48
C PRO A 405 31.20 -51.59 35.40
N SER A 406 32.21 -52.28 35.92
CA SER A 406 33.61 -51.84 35.86
C SER A 406 34.60 -53.01 36.02
N THR A 407 35.90 -52.74 35.89
CA THR A 407 37.00 -53.68 36.15
C THR A 407 37.03 -54.29 37.56
N SER A 408 36.24 -53.75 38.50
CA SER A 408 36.07 -54.29 39.86
C SER A 408 34.84 -55.19 40.03
N SER A 409 33.97 -55.34 39.01
CA SER A 409 32.79 -56.20 39.07
C SER A 409 33.19 -57.68 39.22
N ARG A 410 32.64 -58.38 40.22
CA ARG A 410 32.90 -59.80 40.51
C ARG A 410 31.59 -60.51 40.86
N TRP A 411 31.56 -61.85 40.89
CA TRP A 411 30.35 -62.61 41.20
C TRP A 411 29.70 -62.22 42.55
N THR A 412 30.51 -61.89 43.55
CA THR A 412 30.09 -61.43 44.89
C THR A 412 29.95 -59.91 45.02
N ALA A 413 30.29 -59.16 43.98
CA ALA A 413 30.26 -57.69 43.91
C ALA A 413 29.86 -57.26 42.50
N GLN A 414 28.65 -57.67 42.10
CA GLN A 414 28.05 -57.30 40.82
C GLN A 414 27.46 -55.89 40.94
N PRO A 415 27.32 -55.14 39.84
CA PRO A 415 26.38 -54.02 39.80
C PRO A 415 24.98 -54.50 40.20
N ALA A 416 24.15 -53.59 40.71
CA ALA A 416 22.73 -53.87 40.89
C ALA A 416 22.12 -54.30 39.55
N TRP A 417 21.25 -55.31 39.58
CA TRP A 417 20.36 -55.65 38.47
C TRP A 417 19.01 -55.08 38.85
N ASN A 418 18.52 -54.12 38.06
CA ASN A 418 17.37 -53.31 38.44
C ASN A 418 16.09 -54.01 37.97
N ASP A 419 15.77 -53.88 36.68
CA ASP A 419 14.61 -54.52 36.05
C ASP A 419 15.00 -55.30 34.80
N GLN A 420 14.28 -56.40 34.51
CA GLN A 420 14.42 -57.11 33.24
C GLN A 420 13.62 -56.39 32.18
N TYR A 421 14.20 -56.24 31.00
CA TYR A 421 13.65 -55.37 30.00
C TYR A 421 13.58 -55.96 28.57
N HIS A 422 14.31 -57.04 28.28
CA HIS A 422 14.00 -57.93 27.15
C HIS A 422 14.46 -59.38 27.43
N SER A 423 14.04 -60.34 26.61
CA SER A 423 14.59 -61.71 26.59
C SER A 423 14.41 -62.38 25.23
N SER A 424 15.43 -63.10 24.77
CA SER A 424 15.44 -63.77 23.47
C SER A 424 15.82 -65.24 23.61
N THR A 425 15.40 -66.07 22.64
CA THR A 425 15.73 -67.50 22.56
C THR A 425 16.63 -67.83 21.37
N GLU A 426 16.98 -66.83 20.55
CA GLU A 426 17.83 -67.05 19.38
C GLU A 426 19.17 -67.69 19.79
N THR A 427 19.51 -68.78 19.10
CA THR A 427 20.59 -69.72 19.46
C THR A 427 21.33 -70.14 18.19
N LYS A 428 22.66 -70.07 18.26
CA LYS A 428 23.61 -70.31 17.16
C LYS A 428 24.92 -70.91 17.66
N GLY A 429 25.76 -71.32 16.72
CA GLY A 429 27.13 -71.76 16.98
C GLY A 429 27.26 -73.13 17.63
N ASN A 430 26.29 -74.04 17.43
CA ASN A 430 26.41 -75.40 17.96
C ASN A 430 26.98 -76.36 16.88
N PRO A 431 28.18 -76.96 17.09
CA PRO A 431 28.79 -77.86 16.11
C PRO A 431 27.94 -79.11 15.78
N SER A 432 27.16 -79.62 16.73
CA SER A 432 26.27 -80.76 16.54
C SER A 432 25.07 -80.42 15.65
N CYS A 433 24.75 -79.13 15.54
CA CYS A 433 23.57 -78.58 14.89
C CYS A 433 23.89 -77.65 13.72
N ALA A 434 25.12 -77.67 13.19
CA ALA A 434 25.61 -76.70 12.20
C ALA A 434 24.78 -76.63 10.89
N ALA A 435 23.93 -77.62 10.60
CA ALA A 435 22.99 -77.60 9.48
C ALA A 435 21.73 -76.74 9.72
N THR A 436 21.39 -76.41 10.96
CA THR A 436 20.20 -75.65 11.36
C THR A 436 20.51 -74.43 12.25
N GLN A 437 21.60 -74.49 13.02
CA GLN A 437 22.07 -73.44 13.93
C GLN A 437 23.58 -73.13 13.79
N PRO A 438 24.10 -72.81 12.58
CA PRO A 438 25.47 -72.33 12.41
C PRO A 438 25.70 -70.99 13.13
N ASP A 439 26.96 -70.63 13.36
CA ASP A 439 27.43 -69.38 13.96
C ASP A 439 26.74 -68.16 13.34
N GLY A 440 26.14 -67.29 14.16
CA GLY A 440 25.24 -66.27 13.66
C GLY A 440 24.86 -65.20 14.67
N TRP A 441 24.20 -64.15 14.17
CA TRP A 441 23.60 -63.13 15.02
C TRP A 441 22.39 -63.69 15.77
N ILE A 442 22.26 -63.28 17.03
CA ILE A 442 21.10 -63.48 17.91
C ILE A 442 20.64 -62.10 18.41
N ASN A 443 19.33 -61.85 18.35
CA ASN A 443 18.77 -60.49 18.42
C ASN A 443 17.78 -60.30 19.59
N ALA A 444 17.51 -59.04 19.93
CA ALA A 444 16.59 -58.61 20.98
C ALA A 444 16.02 -57.21 20.68
N ASP A 445 14.70 -57.04 20.86
CA ASP A 445 13.92 -55.81 20.63
C ASP A 445 13.86 -54.96 21.91
N VAL A 446 14.13 -53.67 21.83
CA VAL A 446 14.61 -52.89 22.97
C VAL A 446 14.16 -51.42 22.97
N ASP A 447 12.91 -51.09 22.60
CA ASP A 447 12.40 -49.71 22.38
C ASP A 447 12.21 -48.77 23.63
N THR A 448 11.25 -49.05 24.52
CA THR A 448 10.80 -48.21 25.65
C THR A 448 11.77 -47.82 26.80
N LEU A 449 12.91 -48.48 27.05
CA LEU A 449 14.00 -47.99 27.90
C LEU A 449 15.24 -47.52 27.09
N VAL A 450 15.32 -47.70 25.76
CA VAL A 450 15.90 -46.55 25.00
C VAL A 450 15.07 -45.32 25.29
N GLN A 451 13.73 -45.40 25.25
CA GLN A 451 12.88 -44.24 25.53
C GLN A 451 13.04 -43.71 26.95
N THR A 452 13.18 -44.53 28.01
CA THR A 452 13.49 -43.98 29.35
C THR A 452 14.91 -43.38 29.39
N TRP A 453 15.93 -44.02 28.81
CA TRP A 453 17.30 -43.50 28.79
C TRP A 453 17.41 -42.20 27.97
N ALA A 454 16.62 -42.06 26.90
CA ALA A 454 16.43 -40.84 26.11
C ALA A 454 15.66 -39.76 26.88
N SER A 455 14.52 -40.11 27.50
CA SER A 455 13.64 -39.15 28.22
C SER A 455 14.27 -38.64 29.51
N ALA A 456 15.05 -39.46 30.21
CA ALA A 456 15.88 -39.06 31.34
C ALA A 456 17.11 -38.24 30.92
N LYS A 457 17.36 -38.08 29.61
CA LYS A 457 18.54 -37.44 29.01
C LYS A 457 19.84 -38.00 29.57
N ALA A 458 19.88 -39.31 29.78
CA ALA A 458 21.08 -40.01 30.21
C ALA A 458 22.22 -39.76 29.20
N THR A 459 23.48 -39.93 29.61
CA THR A 459 24.65 -39.98 28.69
C THR A 459 25.18 -41.41 28.51
N ARG A 460 24.80 -42.32 29.40
CA ARG A 460 25.08 -43.76 29.39
C ARG A 460 23.90 -44.51 29.98
N GLY A 461 23.63 -45.70 29.48
CA GLY A 461 22.75 -46.69 30.10
C GLY A 461 23.45 -48.05 30.12
N HIS A 462 23.19 -48.85 31.15
CA HIS A 462 23.96 -50.05 31.47
C HIS A 462 23.03 -51.25 31.50
N MET A 463 23.33 -52.31 30.74
CA MET A 463 22.55 -53.55 30.78
C MET A 463 23.34 -54.77 31.26
N GLY A 464 22.62 -55.72 31.86
CA GLY A 464 23.09 -57.06 32.21
C GLY A 464 22.55 -58.12 31.25
N LEU A 465 23.40 -59.07 30.85
CA LEU A 465 23.06 -60.25 30.06
C LEU A 465 23.25 -61.53 30.89
N ARG A 466 22.22 -62.37 30.96
CA ARG A 466 22.32 -63.70 31.57
C ARG A 466 21.44 -64.73 30.89
N ALA A 467 21.87 -65.99 30.89
CA ALA A 467 21.01 -67.10 30.47
C ALA A 467 19.76 -67.18 31.36
N ALA A 468 18.66 -67.69 30.80
CA ALA A 468 17.39 -67.81 31.52
C ALA A 468 17.40 -68.94 32.58
N THR A 469 18.35 -69.88 32.51
CA THR A 469 18.50 -70.99 33.46
C THR A 469 19.98 -71.30 33.74
N ASP A 470 20.23 -72.01 34.84
CA ASP A 470 21.53 -72.62 35.15
C ASP A 470 21.69 -74.04 34.52
N SER A 471 20.93 -74.38 33.46
CA SER A 471 21.20 -75.62 32.69
C SER A 471 22.49 -75.48 31.88
N VAL A 472 23.13 -76.62 31.59
CA VAL A 472 24.34 -76.67 30.75
C VAL A 472 24.01 -76.32 29.30
N ASP A 473 22.85 -76.75 28.83
CA ASP A 473 22.37 -76.48 27.46
C ASP A 473 22.18 -74.98 27.21
N ALA A 474 21.83 -74.24 28.27
CA ALA A 474 21.58 -72.80 28.22
C ALA A 474 22.85 -71.93 28.25
N TRP A 475 24.04 -72.54 28.34
CA TRP A 475 25.32 -71.85 28.18
C TRP A 475 25.44 -71.18 26.81
N LYS A 476 25.87 -69.92 26.79
CA LYS A 476 26.18 -69.19 25.56
C LYS A 476 27.49 -68.43 25.68
N ARG A 477 28.19 -68.36 24.55
CA ARG A 477 29.36 -67.51 24.33
C ARG A 477 29.09 -66.63 23.12
N VAL A 478 29.32 -65.33 23.26
CA VAL A 478 29.17 -64.34 22.18
C VAL A 478 30.42 -63.48 22.06
N ASN A 479 30.65 -62.87 20.91
CA ASN A 479 31.79 -61.95 20.75
C ASN A 479 31.63 -60.73 21.67
N SER A 480 32.73 -60.28 22.31
CA SER A 480 32.78 -59.01 23.05
C SER A 480 33.11 -57.83 22.12
N ALA A 481 33.14 -56.61 22.66
CA ALA A 481 33.69 -55.45 21.97
C ALA A 481 35.17 -55.61 21.55
N ASN A 482 35.94 -56.49 22.20
CA ASN A 482 37.35 -56.75 21.89
C ASN A 482 37.56 -57.76 20.74
N ALA A 483 36.50 -58.42 20.24
CA ALA A 483 36.61 -59.35 19.12
C ALA A 483 37.07 -58.65 17.82
N THR A 484 37.80 -59.35 16.96
CA THR A 484 38.31 -58.78 15.70
C THR A 484 37.26 -58.67 14.59
N ALA A 485 36.11 -59.31 14.74
CA ALA A 485 34.95 -59.22 13.86
C ALA A 485 33.65 -59.49 14.63
N ASN A 486 32.50 -59.14 14.04
CA ASN A 486 31.16 -59.43 14.55
C ASN A 486 30.92 -59.02 16.02
N GLN A 487 31.36 -57.81 16.40
CA GLN A 487 31.15 -57.23 17.73
C GLN A 487 29.66 -56.91 18.00
N PRO A 488 29.21 -56.84 19.27
CA PRO A 488 27.85 -56.44 19.66
C PRO A 488 27.39 -55.11 19.05
N LYS A 489 26.11 -55.02 18.67
CA LYS A 489 25.48 -53.83 18.06
C LYS A 489 24.11 -53.55 18.65
N LEU A 490 23.67 -52.29 18.59
CA LEU A 490 22.29 -51.87 18.81
C LEU A 490 21.96 -50.81 17.76
N SER A 491 20.93 -51.04 16.95
CA SER A 491 20.35 -50.04 16.05
C SER A 491 19.20 -49.32 16.72
N VAL A 492 19.09 -47.99 16.59
CA VAL A 492 17.98 -47.19 17.13
C VAL A 492 17.45 -46.28 16.02
N THR A 493 16.15 -46.35 15.77
CA THR A 493 15.38 -45.47 14.90
C THR A 493 14.63 -44.47 15.79
N TYR A 494 14.71 -43.17 15.49
CA TYR A 494 14.16 -42.10 16.35
C TYR A 494 13.85 -40.83 15.54
N ASN A 495 13.06 -39.93 16.15
CA ASN A 495 12.71 -38.60 15.62
C ASN A 495 12.80 -37.55 16.73
N TYR A 496 13.21 -36.34 16.42
CA TYR A 496 13.15 -35.20 17.34
C TYR A 496 11.78 -34.48 17.26
N ARG A 497 11.73 -33.23 17.71
CA ARG A 497 10.57 -32.33 17.61
C ARG A 497 11.04 -30.94 17.15
N PRO A 498 10.18 -30.16 16.49
CA PRO A 498 10.51 -28.80 16.08
C PRO A 498 10.72 -27.91 17.31
N SER A 499 11.84 -27.18 17.32
CA SER A 499 12.23 -26.29 18.41
C SER A 499 11.26 -25.13 18.62
N ASP A 500 11.29 -24.53 19.80
CA ASP A 500 10.55 -23.30 20.10
C ASP A 500 10.79 -22.20 19.05
N GLY A 501 9.76 -21.36 18.87
CA GLY A 501 9.81 -20.20 17.99
C GLY A 501 10.83 -19.15 18.44
N THR A 502 11.78 -18.82 17.58
CA THR A 502 12.96 -18.02 17.93
C THR A 502 12.82 -16.53 17.63
N ASN A 503 11.94 -16.12 16.71
CA ASN A 503 11.92 -14.77 16.13
C ASN A 503 10.49 -14.29 15.84
N ARG A 504 9.69 -14.08 16.89
CA ARG A 504 8.31 -13.57 16.79
C ARG A 504 8.30 -12.12 16.32
N GLN A 505 7.66 -11.85 15.17
CA GLN A 505 7.52 -10.50 14.58
C GLN A 505 6.10 -10.23 14.10
N ALA A 506 5.66 -8.98 14.17
CA ALA A 506 4.31 -8.55 13.77
C ALA A 506 4.34 -7.29 12.89
N GLY A 507 3.57 -7.32 11.80
CA GLY A 507 3.37 -6.22 10.84
C GLY A 507 4.59 -5.93 9.96
N GLY A 508 4.41 -5.67 8.67
CA GLY A 508 5.43 -4.92 7.91
C GLY A 508 5.41 -3.46 8.39
N PRO A 509 6.55 -2.78 8.60
CA PRO A 509 7.92 -3.10 8.17
C PRO A 509 8.75 -3.97 9.13
N PHE A 510 8.12 -4.66 10.09
CA PHE A 510 8.74 -5.48 11.14
C PHE A 510 9.71 -4.66 12.01
N ARG A 511 9.18 -3.65 12.70
CA ARG A 511 9.90 -2.84 13.70
C ARG A 511 9.31 -3.04 15.10
N SER A 512 10.18 -3.12 16.10
CA SER A 512 9.78 -3.16 17.52
C SER A 512 10.64 -2.24 18.38
N TYR A 513 10.03 -1.73 19.45
CA TYR A 513 10.56 -0.72 20.35
C TYR A 513 10.42 -1.25 21.77
N ALA A 514 11.57 -1.41 22.46
CA ALA A 514 11.66 -2.08 23.77
C ALA A 514 10.93 -3.46 23.87
N GLY A 515 10.83 -4.20 22.74
CA GLY A 515 10.20 -5.52 22.65
C GLY A 515 8.73 -5.53 22.21
N VAL A 516 8.13 -4.37 21.98
CA VAL A 516 6.74 -4.21 21.50
C VAL A 516 6.74 -3.82 20.03
N TRP A 517 6.00 -4.53 19.19
CA TRP A 517 5.92 -4.25 17.74
C TRP A 517 4.93 -3.12 17.46
N ALA A 518 5.23 -2.28 16.46
CA ALA A 518 4.32 -1.24 15.98
C ALA A 518 3.83 -1.58 14.56
N VAL A 519 2.54 -1.45 14.30
CA VAL A 519 1.87 -2.09 13.16
C VAL A 519 0.91 -1.12 12.45
N ASN A 520 1.25 -0.76 11.21
CA ASN A 520 0.52 0.21 10.39
C ASN A 520 -0.74 -0.33 9.68
N THR A 521 -1.35 -1.42 10.18
CA THR A 521 -2.48 -2.08 9.51
C THR A 521 -3.34 -2.90 10.47
N THR A 522 -4.63 -3.00 10.18
CA THR A 522 -5.57 -3.90 10.88
C THR A 522 -5.53 -5.35 10.36
N THR A 523 -4.74 -5.63 9.31
CA THR A 523 -4.50 -7.00 8.77
C THR A 523 -3.00 -7.33 8.67
N PRO A 524 -2.24 -7.33 9.78
CA PRO A 524 -0.81 -7.60 9.75
C PRO A 524 -0.46 -9.04 9.41
N THR A 525 0.69 -9.22 8.76
CA THR A 525 1.42 -10.49 8.79
C THR A 525 2.07 -10.67 10.16
N LEU A 526 1.80 -11.79 10.82
CA LEU A 526 2.58 -12.29 11.95
C LEU A 526 3.53 -13.37 11.43
N ARG A 527 4.75 -13.44 11.96
CA ARG A 527 5.72 -14.48 11.60
C ARG A 527 6.62 -14.90 12.75
N ASP A 528 7.18 -16.11 12.63
CA ASP A 528 8.15 -16.68 13.56
C ASP A 528 9.06 -17.67 12.83
N THR A 529 10.22 -17.97 13.39
CA THR A 529 11.20 -18.91 12.82
C THR A 529 11.38 -20.11 13.75
N PHE A 530 11.06 -21.29 13.25
CA PHE A 530 11.26 -22.58 13.92
C PHE A 530 12.38 -23.36 13.23
N THR A 531 13.04 -24.24 13.97
CA THR A 531 14.03 -25.19 13.43
C THR A 531 13.68 -26.59 13.88
N ASP A 532 13.58 -27.50 12.93
CA ASP A 532 13.55 -28.93 13.22
C ASP A 532 14.99 -29.51 13.16
N PRO A 533 15.39 -30.37 14.14
CA PRO A 533 16.73 -30.97 14.18
C PRO A 533 17.02 -32.01 13.09
N ASP A 534 16.00 -32.76 12.65
CA ASP A 534 16.12 -33.75 11.57
C ASP A 534 16.07 -33.07 10.20
N GLY A 535 15.56 -31.83 10.16
CA GLY A 535 15.62 -30.91 9.02
C GLY A 535 14.30 -30.77 8.27
N ASP A 536 13.22 -31.33 8.82
CA ASP A 536 11.92 -31.42 8.18
C ASP A 536 11.23 -30.07 7.92
N THR A 537 10.16 -30.11 7.12
CA THR A 537 9.32 -28.93 6.89
C THR A 537 8.40 -28.69 8.07
N VAL A 538 8.41 -27.47 8.61
CA VAL A 538 7.63 -27.07 9.78
C VAL A 538 6.53 -26.07 9.40
N ASN A 539 5.34 -26.20 9.99
CA ASN A 539 4.36 -25.12 10.03
C ASN A 539 4.33 -24.49 11.44
N GLY A 540 3.72 -23.31 11.54
CA GLY A 540 3.44 -22.64 12.81
C GLY A 540 1.96 -22.41 13.03
N THR A 541 1.45 -22.82 14.18
CA THR A 541 0.17 -22.33 14.70
C THR A 541 0.44 -21.05 15.50
N PHE A 542 -0.31 -20.00 15.20
CA PHE A 542 -0.28 -18.68 15.84
C PHE A 542 -1.60 -18.48 16.60
N GLN A 543 -1.54 -18.02 17.84
CA GLN A 543 -2.71 -17.68 18.65
C GLN A 543 -2.72 -16.18 18.95
N VAL A 544 -3.81 -15.46 18.65
CA VAL A 544 -3.89 -13.99 18.71
C VAL A 544 -5.04 -13.48 19.59
N TYR A 545 -4.73 -12.61 20.56
CA TYR A 545 -5.63 -12.12 21.61
C TYR A 545 -5.59 -10.58 21.71
N ASP A 546 -6.70 -9.96 22.10
CA ASP A 546 -6.72 -8.57 22.59
C ASP A 546 -6.03 -8.51 23.96
N ALA A 547 -4.99 -7.67 24.09
CA ALA A 547 -4.14 -7.68 25.27
C ALA A 547 -4.78 -7.02 26.50
N ALA A 548 -5.86 -6.24 26.31
CA ALA A 548 -6.56 -5.53 27.39
C ALA A 548 -7.71 -6.36 27.97
N THR A 549 -8.42 -7.14 27.15
CA THR A 549 -9.53 -8.01 27.60
C THR A 549 -9.14 -9.47 27.81
N ASP A 550 -7.94 -9.89 27.38
CA ASP A 550 -7.46 -11.28 27.37
C ASP A 550 -8.40 -12.26 26.65
N THR A 551 -9.03 -11.77 25.57
CA THR A 551 -9.95 -12.54 24.72
C THR A 551 -9.36 -12.81 23.35
N PRO A 552 -9.57 -14.01 22.77
CA PRO A 552 -9.14 -14.33 21.41
C PRO A 552 -9.83 -13.46 20.35
N ILE A 553 -9.17 -13.25 19.22
CA ILE A 553 -9.84 -12.78 18.00
C ILE A 553 -10.74 -13.90 17.43
N ALA A 554 -11.74 -13.55 16.61
CA ALA A 554 -12.58 -14.54 15.95
C ALA A 554 -11.86 -15.14 14.73
N THR A 555 -11.64 -16.46 14.75
CA THR A 555 -11.11 -17.24 13.62
C THR A 555 -11.99 -18.48 13.38
N PRO A 556 -11.96 -19.10 12.19
CA PRO A 556 -12.76 -20.31 11.90
C PRO A 556 -12.41 -21.52 12.78
N ALA A 557 -11.19 -21.57 13.33
CA ALA A 557 -10.72 -22.63 14.24
C ALA A 557 -11.07 -22.37 15.72
N GLY A 558 -11.59 -21.18 16.05
CA GLY A 558 -11.75 -20.74 17.44
C GLY A 558 -10.43 -20.29 18.09
N GLU A 559 -10.54 -19.87 19.36
CA GLU A 559 -9.43 -19.49 20.25
C GLU A 559 -8.34 -18.57 19.65
N GLY A 560 -8.66 -17.75 18.65
CA GLY A 560 -7.71 -16.84 18.01
C GLY A 560 -6.65 -17.55 17.15
N LEU A 561 -6.89 -18.82 16.80
CA LEU A 561 -5.93 -19.68 16.12
C LEU A 561 -5.88 -19.43 14.60
N LEU A 562 -4.65 -19.32 14.07
CA LEU A 562 -4.29 -19.19 12.66
C LEU A 562 -3.11 -20.12 12.37
N VAL A 563 -3.16 -20.93 11.30
CA VAL A 563 -2.08 -21.89 10.97
C VAL A 563 -1.39 -21.46 9.66
N SER A 564 -0.06 -21.50 9.61
CA SER A 564 0.70 -21.21 8.40
C SER A 564 0.73 -22.38 7.42
N ALA A 565 1.17 -22.14 6.19
CA ALA A 565 1.70 -23.22 5.36
C ALA A 565 2.99 -23.80 6.00
N PHE A 566 3.35 -25.03 5.61
CA PHE A 566 4.66 -25.60 5.90
C PHE A 566 5.78 -24.84 5.17
N VAL A 567 6.92 -24.65 5.84
CA VAL A 567 8.16 -24.05 5.33
C VAL A 567 9.34 -24.94 5.70
N ALA A 568 10.48 -24.85 5.00
CA ALA A 568 11.68 -25.59 5.40
C ALA A 568 12.22 -25.14 6.77
N SER A 569 12.82 -26.06 7.54
CA SER A 569 13.51 -25.77 8.81
C SER A 569 14.39 -24.52 8.71
N GLY A 570 14.27 -23.61 9.69
CA GLY A 570 15.00 -22.34 9.73
C GLY A 570 14.47 -21.23 8.82
N LYS A 571 13.31 -21.40 8.17
CA LYS A 571 12.61 -20.33 7.44
C LYS A 571 11.47 -19.72 8.28
N PRO A 572 11.13 -18.44 8.07
CA PRO A 572 10.02 -17.83 8.78
C PRO A 572 8.69 -18.37 8.26
N ALA A 573 7.93 -19.02 9.14
CA ALA A 573 6.52 -19.33 8.94
C ALA A 573 5.68 -18.08 9.22
N SER A 574 4.57 -17.89 8.51
CA SER A 574 3.75 -16.68 8.64
C SER A 574 2.26 -16.89 8.40
N VAL A 575 1.46 -16.03 9.03
CA VAL A 575 0.00 -15.91 8.87
C VAL A 575 -0.38 -14.44 8.72
N THR A 576 -1.52 -14.15 8.08
CA THR A 576 -2.09 -12.78 8.05
C THR A 576 -3.36 -12.75 8.91
N VAL A 577 -3.49 -11.74 9.77
CA VAL A 577 -4.68 -11.58 10.61
C VAL A 577 -5.88 -11.15 9.76
N PRO A 578 -7.05 -11.81 9.88
CA PRO A 578 -8.23 -11.47 9.09
C PRO A 578 -8.77 -10.05 9.31
N ALA A 579 -9.37 -9.46 8.27
CA ALA A 579 -9.99 -8.15 8.32
C ALA A 579 -11.12 -8.06 9.37
N GLY A 580 -11.27 -6.89 9.99
CA GLY A 580 -12.29 -6.60 11.00
C GLY A 580 -12.01 -7.15 12.40
N GLN A 581 -10.94 -7.93 12.59
CA GLN A 581 -10.55 -8.44 13.91
C GLN A 581 -9.81 -7.41 14.77
N LEU A 582 -8.96 -6.59 14.14
CA LEU A 582 -8.14 -5.59 14.82
C LEU A 582 -8.73 -4.18 14.67
N LYS A 583 -8.37 -3.29 15.60
CA LYS A 583 -8.79 -1.89 15.62
C LYS A 583 -7.60 -0.98 15.88
N ASP A 584 -7.71 0.24 15.37
CA ASP A 584 -6.75 1.32 15.61
C ASP A 584 -6.63 1.67 17.10
N GLY A 585 -5.45 2.11 17.53
CA GLY A 585 -5.16 2.49 18.91
C GLY A 585 -5.28 1.35 19.93
N ARG A 586 -5.10 0.09 19.51
CA ARG A 586 -5.19 -1.09 20.40
C ARG A 586 -3.94 -1.95 20.39
N THR A 587 -3.66 -2.53 21.56
CA THR A 587 -2.61 -3.52 21.75
C THR A 587 -3.19 -4.93 21.71
N TYR A 588 -2.53 -5.79 20.94
CA TYR A 588 -2.81 -7.21 20.80
C TYR A 588 -1.57 -8.02 21.21
N LYS A 589 -1.75 -9.30 21.48
CA LYS A 589 -0.65 -10.22 21.77
C LYS A 589 -0.80 -11.52 20.99
N PHE A 590 0.33 -12.13 20.62
CA PHE A 590 0.35 -13.44 19.98
C PHE A 590 1.42 -14.37 20.54
N ARG A 591 1.25 -15.67 20.34
CA ARG A 591 2.21 -16.73 20.66
C ARG A 591 2.16 -17.85 19.61
N THR A 592 3.18 -18.70 19.58
CA THR A 592 3.39 -19.70 18.52
C THR A 592 3.63 -21.11 19.06
N ASN A 593 3.28 -22.12 18.25
CA ASN A 593 3.59 -23.53 18.48
C ASN A 593 3.78 -24.26 17.12
N PRO A 594 4.94 -24.88 16.84
CA PRO A 594 5.22 -25.51 15.55
C PRO A 594 4.86 -27.00 15.45
N TYR A 595 4.73 -27.46 14.21
CA TYR A 595 4.43 -28.83 13.80
C TYR A 595 5.32 -29.27 12.62
N ASP A 596 5.97 -30.44 12.71
CA ASP A 596 6.88 -30.97 11.67
C ASP A 596 6.17 -31.83 10.59
N GLY A 597 4.92 -32.24 10.81
CA GLY A 597 4.20 -33.20 9.96
C GLY A 597 3.73 -34.45 10.72
N THR A 598 4.43 -34.79 11.80
CA THR A 598 4.28 -35.96 12.68
C THR A 598 4.01 -35.54 14.14
N HIS A 599 4.70 -34.49 14.62
CA HIS A 599 4.68 -34.02 16.00
C HIS A 599 4.51 -32.50 16.12
N TYR A 600 3.73 -32.09 17.12
CA TYR A 600 3.81 -30.74 17.68
C TYR A 600 4.95 -30.66 18.70
N ASN A 601 5.51 -29.46 18.83
CA ASN A 601 6.25 -29.09 20.04
C ASN A 601 5.29 -29.14 21.25
N LEU A 602 5.79 -29.61 22.40
CA LEU A 602 5.00 -29.79 23.63
C LEU A 602 4.67 -28.47 24.37
N SER A 603 5.23 -27.33 23.95
CA SER A 603 5.02 -26.02 24.55
C SER A 603 4.65 -24.93 23.54
N TRP A 604 3.84 -23.99 24.01
CA TRP A 604 3.63 -22.70 23.34
C TRP A 604 4.75 -21.72 23.72
N SER A 605 5.11 -20.83 22.79
CA SER A 605 5.99 -19.71 23.10
C SER A 605 5.42 -18.79 24.19
N GLY A 606 6.30 -18.01 24.82
CA GLY A 606 5.88 -16.79 25.54
C GLY A 606 5.13 -15.84 24.61
N TRP A 607 4.30 -14.97 25.19
CA TRP A 607 3.52 -13.98 24.44
C TRP A 607 4.41 -12.86 23.89
N THR A 608 4.02 -12.27 22.75
CA THR A 608 4.66 -11.13 22.10
C THR A 608 3.60 -10.09 21.77
N GLN A 609 3.78 -8.85 22.22
CA GLN A 609 2.77 -7.78 22.07
C GLN A 609 3.03 -6.89 20.84
N PHE A 610 1.95 -6.43 20.22
CA PHE A 610 1.99 -5.48 19.11
C PHE A 610 0.86 -4.45 19.21
N VAL A 611 1.16 -3.20 18.84
CA VAL A 611 0.22 -2.08 18.83
C VAL A 611 -0.20 -1.83 17.39
N VAL A 612 -1.50 -1.81 17.14
CA VAL A 612 -2.08 -1.38 15.85
C VAL A 612 -2.27 0.12 15.91
N ASP A 613 -1.57 0.80 15.02
CA ASP A 613 -1.55 2.26 14.88
C ASP A 613 -1.53 2.59 13.39
N THR A 614 -2.66 3.01 12.86
CA THR A 614 -2.95 3.30 11.45
C THR A 614 -3.14 4.79 11.18
N THR A 615 -2.93 5.63 12.21
CA THR A 615 -3.19 7.07 12.16
C THR A 615 -1.88 7.82 11.93
N ALA A 616 -1.65 8.24 10.68
CA ALA A 616 -0.47 9.03 10.32
C ALA A 616 -0.37 10.34 11.13
N PRO A 617 0.83 10.75 11.58
CA PRO A 617 1.01 11.99 12.32
C PRO A 617 0.67 13.26 11.52
N GLY A 618 0.49 14.36 12.25
CA GLY A 618 0.25 15.68 11.66
C GLY A 618 1.45 16.24 10.86
N GLU A 619 1.16 17.17 9.96
CA GLU A 619 2.16 18.03 9.30
C GLU A 619 3.02 18.76 10.36
N PRO A 620 4.35 18.90 10.20
CA PRO A 620 5.20 19.62 11.14
C PRO A 620 4.68 21.02 11.50
N ALA A 621 4.29 21.21 12.77
CA ALA A 621 3.69 22.45 13.25
C ALA A 621 4.56 23.70 13.02
N SER A 622 5.90 23.59 13.14
CA SER A 622 6.82 24.64 12.70
C SER A 622 8.14 24.08 12.18
N ILE A 623 8.75 24.82 11.25
CA ILE A 623 10.13 24.65 10.79
C ILE A 623 10.75 26.04 10.84
N THR A 624 11.99 26.16 11.32
CA THR A 624 12.71 27.44 11.38
C THR A 624 14.17 27.25 11.01
N SER A 625 14.79 28.21 10.31
CA SER A 625 16.22 28.24 10.09
C SER A 625 16.76 29.66 10.27
N ALA A 626 17.85 29.79 11.02
CA ALA A 626 18.58 31.06 11.12
C ALA A 626 19.48 31.32 9.90
N THR A 627 19.92 30.26 9.20
CA THR A 627 20.74 30.36 7.98
C THR A 627 19.89 30.68 6.75
N TYR A 628 18.70 30.09 6.66
CA TYR A 628 17.78 30.18 5.52
C TYR A 628 16.36 30.51 5.97
N PRO A 629 16.04 31.77 6.34
CA PRO A 629 14.73 32.10 6.89
C PRO A 629 13.59 31.84 5.89
N GLU A 630 12.47 31.31 6.37
CA GLU A 630 11.31 30.88 5.55
C GLU A 630 10.89 32.01 4.59
N ASN A 631 10.80 31.67 3.29
CA ASN A 631 10.44 32.57 2.21
C ASN A 631 11.41 33.77 1.98
N TRP A 632 12.61 33.76 2.56
CA TRP A 632 13.56 34.87 2.48
C TRP A 632 15.00 34.44 2.13
N GLY A 633 15.87 35.44 2.01
CA GLY A 633 17.29 35.29 1.69
C GLY A 633 18.18 34.94 2.88
N GLY A 634 19.15 34.05 2.65
CA GLY A 634 20.21 33.72 3.60
C GLY A 634 21.29 32.80 3.02
N GLY A 635 22.32 32.48 3.81
CA GLY A 635 23.39 31.54 3.46
C GLY A 635 23.99 31.72 2.06
N GLY A 636 24.14 30.60 1.33
CA GLY A 636 24.64 30.56 -0.05
C GLY A 636 25.06 29.16 -0.50
N ALA A 637 25.48 29.04 -1.75
CA ALA A 637 25.99 27.79 -2.33
C ALA A 637 27.07 27.15 -1.44
N GLY A 638 26.90 25.87 -1.11
CA GLY A 638 27.83 25.10 -0.27
C GLY A 638 27.79 25.45 1.24
N ILE A 639 26.92 26.35 1.68
CA ILE A 639 26.74 26.67 3.11
C ILE A 639 25.66 25.77 3.70
N ALA A 640 25.98 25.05 4.78
CA ALA A 640 25.02 24.25 5.52
C ALA A 640 24.09 25.15 6.37
N GLY A 641 22.79 24.91 6.29
CA GLY A 641 21.78 25.51 7.17
C GLY A 641 21.13 24.46 8.06
N THR A 642 20.96 24.78 9.34
CA THR A 642 20.16 23.96 10.28
C THR A 642 18.69 24.34 10.15
N PHE A 643 17.82 23.34 10.13
CA PHE A 643 16.38 23.47 10.10
C PHE A 643 15.82 22.83 11.36
N ASP A 644 15.33 23.67 12.26
CA ASP A 644 14.83 23.34 13.58
C ASP A 644 13.31 23.12 13.49
N VAL A 645 12.87 21.88 13.78
CA VAL A 645 11.51 21.38 13.54
C VAL A 645 10.78 21.16 14.85
N THR A 646 9.56 21.68 14.96
CA THR A 646 8.57 21.32 15.98
C THR A 646 7.49 20.49 15.29
N THR A 647 7.26 19.27 15.77
CA THR A 647 6.25 18.38 15.18
C THR A 647 4.84 18.79 15.63
N GLY A 648 4.68 19.16 16.91
CA GLY A 648 3.44 19.67 17.48
C GLY A 648 2.59 18.65 18.25
N ASP A 649 2.90 17.36 18.11
CA ASP A 649 2.40 16.28 18.95
C ASP A 649 3.47 15.18 19.14
N ALA A 650 3.20 14.20 20.00
CA ALA A 650 4.15 13.19 20.46
C ALA A 650 4.12 11.84 19.71
N SER A 651 3.31 11.69 18.66
CA SER A 651 3.30 10.50 17.80
C SER A 651 4.55 10.34 16.90
N PRO A 652 5.19 11.41 16.36
CA PRO A 652 6.35 11.25 15.50
C PRO A 652 7.58 10.71 16.22
N TYR A 653 8.24 9.77 15.56
CA TYR A 653 9.45 9.08 16.00
C TYR A 653 10.68 9.43 15.12
N GLU A 654 10.44 9.88 13.89
CA GLU A 654 11.40 10.60 13.07
C GLU A 654 10.75 11.75 12.30
N VAL A 655 11.57 12.73 11.95
CA VAL A 655 11.30 13.71 10.90
C VAL A 655 12.11 13.28 9.68
N GLN A 656 11.42 13.08 8.56
CA GLN A 656 12.03 12.87 7.26
C GLN A 656 12.13 14.19 6.49
N TYR A 657 13.25 14.41 5.82
CA TYR A 657 13.51 15.62 5.04
C TYR A 657 14.21 15.31 3.71
N ARG A 658 13.99 16.16 2.70
CA ARG A 658 14.75 16.19 1.43
C ARG A 658 14.84 17.61 0.87
N LEU A 659 15.87 17.89 0.06
CA LEU A 659 16.13 19.19 -0.56
C LEU A 659 15.92 19.10 -2.08
N ASP A 660 15.27 20.11 -2.67
CA ASP A 660 15.09 20.31 -4.12
C ASP A 660 14.70 19.05 -4.94
N PRO A 661 13.61 18.33 -4.56
CA PRO A 661 13.14 17.16 -5.30
C PRO A 661 12.52 17.56 -6.65
N TYR A 662 12.24 16.55 -7.48
CA TYR A 662 11.64 16.70 -8.81
C TYR A 662 10.29 15.95 -8.88
N GLU A 663 9.40 16.38 -9.77
CA GLU A 663 8.08 15.76 -10.00
C GLU A 663 8.17 14.31 -10.50
N ASP A 664 9.30 13.93 -11.12
CA ASP A 664 9.60 12.55 -11.56
C ASP A 664 10.46 11.74 -10.56
N ASP A 665 10.68 12.26 -9.35
CA ASP A 665 11.31 11.48 -8.27
C ASP A 665 10.34 10.44 -7.69
N PRO A 666 10.77 9.17 -7.50
CA PRO A 666 10.05 8.20 -6.68
C PRO A 666 9.70 8.73 -5.28
N GLU A 667 8.62 8.22 -4.71
CA GLU A 667 8.09 8.67 -3.40
C GLU A 667 9.10 8.50 -2.24
N ASP A 668 9.97 7.50 -2.36
CA ASP A 668 11.07 7.19 -1.43
C ASP A 668 12.39 7.90 -1.78
N HIS A 669 12.49 8.60 -2.90
CA HIS A 669 13.74 9.22 -3.35
C HIS A 669 14.12 10.47 -2.53
N GLY A 670 15.41 10.57 -2.20
CA GLY A 670 16.03 11.75 -1.60
C GLY A 670 15.77 11.96 -0.10
N TRP A 671 14.92 11.16 0.54
CA TRP A 671 14.59 11.30 1.96
C TRP A 671 15.72 10.83 2.88
N ALA A 672 16.08 11.67 3.85
CA ALA A 672 16.87 11.32 5.03
C ALA A 672 16.00 11.47 6.29
N SER A 673 16.33 10.76 7.38
CA SER A 673 15.59 10.77 8.64
C SER A 673 16.45 11.29 9.80
N VAL A 674 15.86 12.07 10.71
CA VAL A 674 16.41 12.38 12.05
C VAL A 674 15.41 11.99 13.15
N ARG A 675 15.90 11.49 14.29
CA ARG A 675 15.05 11.06 15.43
C ARG A 675 14.46 12.26 16.17
N THR A 676 13.23 12.10 16.68
CA THR A 676 12.59 13.09 17.56
C THR A 676 13.04 12.94 19.02
N THR A 677 13.09 14.06 19.74
CA THR A 677 13.41 14.13 21.18
C THR A 677 12.17 14.09 22.08
N THR A 678 10.95 14.12 21.51
CA THR A 678 9.68 14.41 22.20
C THR A 678 9.39 13.54 23.44
N PRO A 679 9.72 12.23 23.49
CA PRO A 679 9.49 11.42 24.70
C PRO A 679 10.59 11.52 25.77
N THR A 680 11.62 12.35 25.59
CA THR A 680 12.59 12.66 26.65
C THR A 680 11.99 13.63 27.67
N ALA A 681 12.39 13.53 28.94
CA ALA A 681 11.94 14.43 30.00
C ALA A 681 12.50 15.88 29.90
N ARG A 682 12.83 16.32 28.68
CA ARG A 682 13.59 17.55 28.39
C ARG A 682 13.27 18.20 27.05
N ALA A 683 12.21 17.75 26.35
CA ALA A 683 11.79 18.30 25.06
C ALA A 683 11.37 19.78 25.18
N LEU A 684 12.33 20.66 24.93
CA LEU A 684 12.14 22.06 24.56
C LEU A 684 12.27 22.12 23.04
N ALA A 685 11.40 22.86 22.35
CA ALA A 685 11.49 23.00 20.89
C ALA A 685 12.87 23.58 20.49
N PRO A 686 13.50 23.10 19.39
CA PRO A 686 12.97 22.11 18.43
C PRO A 686 12.95 20.67 18.94
N GLU A 687 12.02 19.89 18.41
CA GLU A 687 11.84 18.47 18.73
C GLU A 687 12.73 17.57 17.87
N ALA A 688 13.13 18.03 16.69
CA ALA A 688 14.20 17.47 15.86
C ALA A 688 14.87 18.60 15.05
N SER A 689 16.14 18.43 14.67
CA SER A 689 16.83 19.36 13.79
C SER A 689 17.57 18.59 12.68
N TYR A 690 17.49 19.06 11.45
CA TYR A 690 18.26 18.53 10.32
C TYR A 690 19.14 19.61 9.68
N THR A 691 20.09 19.20 8.84
CA THR A 691 20.92 20.13 8.05
C THR A 691 20.74 19.88 6.56
N ALA A 692 20.62 20.96 5.79
CA ALA A 692 20.62 20.92 4.33
C ALA A 692 21.61 21.95 3.75
N THR A 693 22.22 21.61 2.61
CA THR A 693 23.29 22.39 1.97
C THR A 693 22.95 22.60 0.49
N PRO A 694 22.47 23.79 0.10
CA PRO A 694 22.22 24.12 -1.31
C PRO A 694 23.46 23.97 -2.18
N ALA A 695 23.32 23.33 -3.33
CA ALA A 695 24.42 23.15 -4.28
C ALA A 695 24.72 24.41 -5.14
N ALA A 696 23.86 25.42 -5.07
CA ALA A 696 23.93 26.67 -5.84
C ALA A 696 23.36 27.85 -5.03
N ASP A 697 23.51 29.06 -5.56
CA ASP A 697 22.71 30.23 -5.15
C ASP A 697 21.44 30.26 -6.01
N GLY A 698 20.28 30.55 -5.41
CA GLY A 698 18.99 30.44 -6.09
C GLY A 698 17.82 30.34 -5.12
N ASN A 699 16.65 29.94 -5.63
CA ASN A 699 15.52 29.54 -4.79
C ASN A 699 15.53 28.03 -4.60
N HIS A 700 15.33 27.60 -3.36
CA HIS A 700 15.40 26.22 -2.90
C HIS A 700 14.18 25.89 -2.04
N VAL A 701 13.90 24.60 -1.87
CA VAL A 701 12.85 24.12 -0.97
C VAL A 701 13.25 22.82 -0.29
N THR A 702 13.15 22.79 1.04
CA THR A 702 13.18 21.53 1.79
C THR A 702 11.75 21.02 1.99
N GLN A 703 11.52 19.77 1.59
CA GLN A 703 10.31 19.03 1.95
C GLN A 703 10.56 18.32 3.27
N THR A 704 9.64 18.46 4.23
CA THR A 704 9.76 17.89 5.58
C THR A 704 8.46 17.19 5.97
N ARG A 705 8.54 15.96 6.49
CA ARG A 705 7.37 15.18 6.96
C ARG A 705 7.68 14.42 8.23
N THR A 706 6.66 14.08 8.99
CA THR A 706 6.73 13.26 10.21
C THR A 706 6.50 11.78 9.90
N VAL A 707 7.10 10.88 10.68
CA VAL A 707 6.82 9.43 10.64
C VAL A 707 6.79 8.89 12.08
N ASP A 708 5.81 8.05 12.39
CA ASP A 708 5.65 7.44 13.72
C ASP A 708 6.48 6.14 13.89
N ARG A 709 6.17 5.37 14.94
CA ARG A 709 6.80 4.07 15.23
C ARG A 709 6.31 2.94 14.32
N ALA A 710 5.05 2.94 13.92
CA ALA A 710 4.47 1.94 13.01
C ALA A 710 4.95 2.11 11.57
N GLY A 711 5.41 3.32 11.21
CA GLY A 711 5.83 3.71 9.87
C GLY A 711 4.73 4.38 9.07
N ASN A 712 3.68 4.93 9.69
CA ASN A 712 2.75 5.80 8.96
C ASN A 712 3.44 7.15 8.69
N VAL A 713 3.26 7.66 7.48
CA VAL A 713 3.94 8.86 6.98
C VAL A 713 2.96 10.02 6.96
N GLY A 714 3.29 11.09 7.71
CA GLY A 714 2.49 12.31 7.77
C GLY A 714 2.61 13.19 6.52
N PRO A 715 1.78 14.24 6.40
CA PRO A 715 1.82 15.18 5.29
C PRO A 715 3.17 15.88 5.14
N ILE A 716 3.51 16.22 3.89
CA ILE A 716 4.70 17.02 3.57
C ILE A 716 4.41 18.50 3.81
N ARG A 717 5.29 19.15 4.57
CA ARG A 717 5.45 20.60 4.63
C ARG A 717 6.59 21.03 3.71
N ASP A 718 6.28 21.91 2.76
CA ASP A 718 7.28 22.61 1.93
C ASP A 718 7.82 23.83 2.68
N TYR A 719 9.15 23.99 2.72
CA TYR A 719 9.85 25.13 3.31
C TYR A 719 10.75 25.79 2.27
N GLY A 720 10.23 26.82 1.59
CA GLY A 720 10.95 27.55 0.54
C GLY A 720 11.88 28.63 1.10
N PHE A 721 13.03 28.85 0.48
CA PHE A 721 14.00 29.89 0.84
C PHE A 721 14.87 30.32 -0.35
N THR A 722 15.62 31.40 -0.21
CA THR A 722 16.58 31.88 -1.23
C THR A 722 18.02 31.78 -0.67
N ALA A 723 18.87 30.99 -1.33
CA ALA A 723 20.29 30.90 -1.01
C ALA A 723 21.09 31.99 -1.74
N GLY A 724 21.96 32.69 -1.02
CA GLY A 724 23.02 33.53 -1.58
C GLY A 724 22.92 35.02 -1.25
N ASN A 725 24.05 35.72 -1.37
CA ASN A 725 24.15 37.15 -1.05
C ASN A 725 23.64 38.04 -2.19
N ARG A 726 22.33 38.34 -2.17
CA ARG A 726 21.69 39.31 -3.07
C ARG A 726 21.48 40.65 -2.38
N ASP A 727 21.46 41.74 -3.15
CA ASP A 727 21.05 43.05 -2.63
C ASP A 727 19.52 43.15 -2.58
N TYR A 728 18.94 42.67 -1.48
CA TYR A 728 17.51 42.75 -1.20
C TYR A 728 17.00 44.20 -1.03
N ASN A 729 17.91 45.18 -0.89
CA ASN A 729 17.60 46.61 -0.75
C ASN A 729 17.86 47.40 -2.04
N ARG A 730 18.15 46.71 -3.16
CA ARG A 730 18.34 47.35 -4.47
C ARG A 730 17.14 48.21 -4.83
N ALA A 731 17.39 49.32 -5.53
CA ALA A 731 16.31 50.13 -6.08
C ALA A 731 15.40 49.30 -7.00
N GLN A 732 14.10 49.49 -6.86
CA GLN A 732 13.10 48.83 -7.69
C GLN A 732 12.99 49.49 -9.06
N LYS A 733 12.77 48.65 -10.07
CA LYS A 733 12.49 49.04 -11.46
C LYS A 733 10.99 49.04 -11.76
N ILE A 734 10.18 48.39 -10.93
CA ILE A 734 8.72 48.35 -11.03
C ILE A 734 8.18 48.80 -9.68
N ASP A 735 7.44 49.89 -9.71
CA ASP A 735 6.79 50.49 -8.55
C ASP A 735 5.47 51.12 -9.02
N ILE A 736 4.40 50.32 -9.01
CA ILE A 736 3.05 50.77 -9.35
C ILE A 736 2.26 50.87 -8.06
N LYS A 737 2.05 52.10 -7.55
CA LYS A 737 1.16 52.35 -6.40
C LYS A 737 -0.28 52.02 -6.78
N LEU A 738 -0.94 51.21 -5.96
CA LEU A 738 -2.28 50.68 -6.21
C LEU A 738 -3.36 51.44 -5.43
N PRO A 739 -4.58 51.60 -5.98
CA PRO A 739 -5.74 52.04 -5.21
C PRO A 739 -6.16 50.97 -4.21
N GLN A 740 -6.95 51.34 -3.19
CA GLN A 740 -7.62 50.36 -2.34
C GLN A 740 -8.75 49.66 -3.12
N PRO A 741 -8.90 48.32 -3.00
CA PRO A 741 -9.94 47.58 -3.73
C PRO A 741 -11.37 48.06 -3.45
N ASP A 742 -12.13 48.31 -4.51
CA ASP A 742 -13.56 48.61 -4.43
C ASP A 742 -14.38 47.31 -4.42
N LEU A 743 -14.64 46.80 -3.21
CA LEU A 743 -15.42 45.57 -2.99
C LEU A 743 -16.87 45.64 -3.51
N ASN A 744 -17.37 46.83 -3.87
CA ASN A 744 -18.69 47.05 -4.45
C ASN A 744 -18.65 47.18 -5.99
N SER A 745 -17.46 47.19 -6.61
CA SER A 745 -17.36 47.16 -8.06
C SER A 745 -17.84 45.82 -8.61
N ASP A 746 -18.54 45.89 -9.73
CA ASP A 746 -19.10 44.74 -10.43
C ASP A 746 -18.97 45.00 -11.94
N ALA A 747 -17.74 45.13 -12.41
CA ALA A 747 -17.47 45.33 -13.84
C ALA A 747 -18.05 44.18 -14.68
N ALA A 748 -18.47 44.49 -15.91
CA ALA A 748 -18.94 43.47 -16.84
C ALA A 748 -17.79 42.51 -17.18
N ALA A 749 -18.07 41.21 -17.26
CA ALA A 749 -17.04 40.22 -17.62
C ALA A 749 -16.55 40.38 -19.06
N TYR A 750 -17.37 40.95 -19.95
CA TYR A 750 -17.15 40.90 -21.38
C TYR A 750 -17.51 42.24 -22.04
N LEU A 751 -16.72 42.63 -23.03
CA LEU A 751 -17.07 43.70 -23.97
C LEU A 751 -17.40 43.07 -25.31
N ASN A 752 -18.65 43.26 -25.78
CA ASN A 752 -19.11 42.89 -27.12
C ASN A 752 -19.31 44.15 -27.98
N GLU A 753 -18.45 45.15 -27.80
CA GLU A 753 -18.51 46.41 -28.54
C GLU A 753 -18.10 46.18 -30.01
N PRO A 754 -18.68 46.93 -30.98
CA PRO A 754 -18.36 46.77 -32.39
C PRO A 754 -16.89 47.04 -32.68
N GLN A 755 -16.20 46.02 -33.18
CA GLN A 755 -14.83 46.12 -33.69
C GLN A 755 -14.87 46.42 -35.19
N ARG A 756 -13.83 47.09 -35.71
CA ARG A 756 -13.56 47.04 -37.15
C ARG A 756 -13.37 45.58 -37.56
N HIS A 757 -13.82 45.21 -38.75
CA HIS A 757 -13.54 43.90 -39.31
C HIS A 757 -12.01 43.65 -39.25
N PRO A 758 -11.52 42.61 -38.54
CA PRO A 758 -10.10 42.55 -38.17
C PRO A 758 -9.19 42.08 -39.31
N ASP A 759 -9.76 41.44 -40.33
CA ASP A 759 -9.10 41.32 -41.63
C ASP A 759 -8.80 42.73 -42.15
N ALA A 760 -7.51 43.11 -42.14
CA ALA A 760 -7.05 44.40 -42.63
C ALA A 760 -7.41 44.66 -44.11
N ASP A 761 -7.82 43.59 -44.80
CA ASP A 761 -8.29 43.49 -46.18
C ASP A 761 -9.78 43.83 -46.38
N TRP A 762 -10.51 44.32 -45.37
CA TRP A 762 -11.88 44.82 -45.56
C TRP A 762 -11.99 46.29 -46.03
N LYS A 763 -10.90 46.81 -46.62
CA LYS A 763 -10.82 48.17 -47.17
C LYS A 763 -11.09 48.17 -48.67
N GLN A 764 -11.19 49.35 -49.27
CA GLN A 764 -11.43 49.48 -50.71
C GLN A 764 -10.31 48.84 -51.52
N GLY A 765 -10.66 47.86 -52.35
CA GLY A 765 -9.78 47.15 -53.27
C GLY A 765 -9.13 45.87 -52.72
N SER A 766 -9.12 45.65 -51.41
CA SER A 766 -8.53 44.45 -50.80
C SER A 766 -9.55 43.29 -50.73
N SER A 767 -9.09 42.05 -50.93
CA SER A 767 -9.94 40.86 -51.09
C SER A 767 -11.03 40.96 -52.18
N SER A 768 -10.90 41.90 -53.13
CA SER A 768 -11.80 42.03 -54.28
C SER A 768 -11.77 40.78 -55.15
N ARG A 769 -12.93 40.43 -55.75
CA ARG A 769 -13.09 39.24 -56.59
C ARG A 769 -13.72 39.63 -57.92
N THR A 770 -13.03 39.34 -59.01
CA THR A 770 -13.51 39.53 -60.38
C THR A 770 -13.78 38.17 -61.02
N VAL A 771 -14.92 38.04 -61.68
CA VAL A 771 -15.28 36.93 -62.57
C VAL A 771 -15.52 37.50 -63.97
N SER A 772 -14.95 36.88 -65.00
CA SER A 772 -15.07 37.32 -66.40
C SER A 772 -15.27 36.13 -67.33
N LYS A 773 -16.34 36.15 -68.12
CA LYS A 773 -16.73 35.09 -69.07
C LYS A 773 -17.69 35.69 -70.10
N GLY A 774 -17.57 35.29 -71.37
CA GLY A 774 -18.52 35.69 -72.42
C GLY A 774 -18.46 37.13 -72.95
N GLY A 775 -17.61 38.00 -72.38
CA GLY A 775 -17.69 39.45 -72.59
C GLY A 775 -18.32 40.16 -71.38
N GLU A 776 -18.95 39.42 -70.48
CA GLU A 776 -19.34 39.93 -69.17
C GLU A 776 -18.18 39.89 -68.18
N THR A 777 -18.16 40.86 -67.27
CA THR A 777 -17.23 40.94 -66.15
C THR A 777 -17.95 41.51 -64.94
N VAL A 778 -17.79 40.86 -63.78
CA VAL A 778 -18.36 41.31 -62.51
C VAL A 778 -17.29 41.32 -61.44
N THR A 779 -17.16 42.44 -60.72
CA THR A 779 -16.21 42.61 -59.61
C THR A 779 -16.95 42.99 -58.33
N ILE A 780 -16.67 42.31 -57.22
CA ILE A 780 -17.09 42.73 -55.87
C ILE A 780 -15.87 43.17 -55.07
N THR A 781 -15.98 44.33 -54.43
CA THR A 781 -14.88 45.04 -53.76
C THR A 781 -15.32 45.46 -52.35
N PRO A 782 -14.74 44.94 -51.26
CA PRO A 782 -14.98 45.42 -49.89
C PRO A 782 -14.78 46.92 -49.69
N LYS A 783 -15.41 47.49 -48.67
CA LYS A 783 -15.26 48.91 -48.28
C LYS A 783 -15.10 49.04 -46.76
N ASP A 784 -14.21 49.93 -46.34
CA ASP A 784 -14.03 50.26 -44.92
C ASP A 784 -15.25 51.00 -44.34
N GLU A 785 -15.94 51.77 -45.18
CA GLU A 785 -17.13 52.56 -44.85
C GLU A 785 -18.09 52.72 -46.04
N ARG A 786 -19.36 52.95 -45.74
CA ARG A 786 -20.41 53.27 -46.73
C ARG A 786 -20.23 54.69 -47.29
N SER A 787 -20.56 54.88 -48.56
CA SER A 787 -20.66 56.20 -49.18
C SER A 787 -21.66 57.11 -48.46
N LEU A 788 -21.35 58.41 -48.44
CA LEU A 788 -22.26 59.46 -47.97
C LEU A 788 -23.52 59.57 -48.84
N GLU A 789 -23.47 59.08 -50.08
CA GLU A 789 -24.59 59.10 -51.03
C GLU A 789 -25.59 57.98 -50.76
N GLY A 790 -25.16 56.72 -50.72
CA GLY A 790 -26.01 55.59 -50.34
C GLY A 790 -26.59 55.74 -48.94
N THR A 791 -25.80 56.31 -48.01
CA THR A 791 -26.28 56.76 -46.69
C THR A 791 -27.48 57.71 -46.78
N ARG A 792 -27.37 58.80 -47.56
CA ARG A 792 -28.45 59.80 -47.71
C ARG A 792 -29.67 59.20 -48.40
N LYS A 793 -29.46 58.33 -49.38
CA LYS A 793 -30.51 57.65 -50.15
C LYS A 793 -31.30 56.69 -49.26
N ALA A 794 -30.61 55.84 -48.50
CA ALA A 794 -31.23 54.96 -47.53
C ALA A 794 -31.96 55.73 -46.41
N ALA A 795 -31.39 56.83 -45.91
CA ALA A 795 -32.08 57.71 -44.96
C ALA A 795 -33.36 58.36 -45.52
N LYS A 796 -33.36 58.75 -46.82
CA LYS A 796 -34.54 59.26 -47.53
C LYS A 796 -35.62 58.19 -47.64
N GLU A 797 -35.31 57.00 -48.16
CA GLU A 797 -36.31 55.94 -48.34
C GLU A 797 -36.87 55.44 -47.01
N LEU A 798 -36.04 55.31 -45.98
CA LEU A 798 -36.49 55.00 -44.61
C LEU A 798 -37.47 56.07 -44.07
N ALA A 799 -37.24 57.35 -44.40
CA ALA A 799 -38.12 58.45 -44.02
C ALA A 799 -39.44 58.48 -44.80
N GLU A 800 -39.45 58.17 -46.10
CA GLU A 800 -40.70 58.06 -46.88
C GLU A 800 -41.52 56.82 -46.46
N ARG A 801 -40.86 55.67 -46.25
CA ARG A 801 -41.47 54.46 -45.65
C ARG A 801 -42.17 54.76 -44.33
N ASN A 802 -41.51 55.51 -43.43
CA ASN A 802 -42.09 55.89 -42.14
C ASN A 802 -43.35 56.78 -42.26
N LYS A 803 -43.53 57.52 -43.37
CA LYS A 803 -44.78 58.24 -43.67
C LYS A 803 -45.85 57.30 -44.24
N MET A 804 -45.46 56.36 -45.10
CA MET A 804 -46.38 55.49 -45.84
C MET A 804 -46.85 54.25 -45.05
N ARG A 805 -46.15 53.85 -43.97
CA ARG A 805 -46.43 52.62 -43.20
C ARG A 805 -46.44 51.33 -44.06
N ALA A 806 -45.58 51.26 -45.07
CA ALA A 806 -45.45 50.07 -45.92
C ALA A 806 -45.03 48.84 -45.08
N PRO A 807 -45.86 47.77 -44.95
CA PRO A 807 -45.56 46.64 -44.07
C PRO A 807 -44.52 45.65 -44.63
N THR A 808 -44.10 45.83 -45.87
CA THR A 808 -43.34 44.84 -46.67
C THR A 808 -41.86 45.21 -46.86
N TYR A 809 -41.37 46.30 -46.29
CA TYR A 809 -39.96 46.66 -46.34
C TYR A 809 -39.17 45.88 -45.26
N PRO A 810 -38.16 45.06 -45.61
CA PRO A 810 -37.38 44.32 -44.63
C PRO A 810 -36.52 45.25 -43.76
N ASP A 811 -36.87 45.36 -42.47
CA ASP A 811 -36.05 46.08 -41.49
C ASP A 811 -34.66 45.41 -41.33
N PRO A 812 -33.60 46.21 -41.09
CA PRO A 812 -32.26 45.70 -40.79
C PRO A 812 -32.27 44.68 -39.63
N ILE A 813 -31.58 43.55 -39.81
CA ILE A 813 -31.54 42.47 -38.80
C ILE A 813 -30.65 42.84 -37.60
N VAL A 814 -29.63 43.67 -37.82
CA VAL A 814 -28.82 44.27 -36.77
C VAL A 814 -29.56 45.52 -36.26
N THR A 815 -29.94 45.51 -34.99
CA THR A 815 -30.70 46.60 -34.35
C THR A 815 -29.81 47.60 -33.62
N GLY A 816 -28.50 47.35 -33.56
CA GLY A 816 -27.52 48.25 -32.96
C GLY A 816 -27.39 49.57 -33.71
N SER A 817 -27.20 50.67 -32.98
CA SER A 817 -26.99 52.03 -33.50
C SER A 817 -25.68 52.23 -34.27
N TRP A 818 -24.86 51.18 -34.39
CA TRP A 818 -23.61 51.15 -35.14
C TRP A 818 -23.76 50.59 -36.58
N CYS A 819 -24.95 50.11 -36.95
CA CYS A 819 -25.21 49.41 -38.22
C CYS A 819 -26.54 49.83 -38.90
N GLN A 820 -27.19 50.91 -38.47
CA GLN A 820 -28.43 51.37 -39.12
C GLN A 820 -28.10 52.05 -40.46
N PRO A 821 -28.70 51.65 -41.60
CA PRO A 821 -28.31 52.09 -42.94
C PRO A 821 -28.56 53.58 -43.24
N SER A 822 -29.18 54.31 -42.31
CA SER A 822 -29.48 55.74 -42.39
C SER A 822 -28.54 56.63 -41.56
N LEU A 823 -27.55 56.05 -40.87
CA LEU A 823 -26.55 56.77 -40.06
C LEU A 823 -25.29 57.08 -40.88
N SER A 824 -24.27 57.71 -40.28
CA SER A 824 -23.02 58.07 -40.97
C SER A 824 -21.82 58.11 -40.03
N GLY A 825 -20.60 58.16 -40.59
CA GLY A 825 -19.35 58.18 -39.81
C GLY A 825 -19.03 56.80 -39.23
N GLU A 826 -18.60 56.74 -37.96
CA GLU A 826 -18.24 55.48 -37.27
C GLU A 826 -19.35 54.41 -37.36
N ALA A 827 -20.63 54.82 -37.39
CA ALA A 827 -21.80 53.95 -37.50
C ALA A 827 -22.15 53.48 -38.93
N GLN A 828 -21.26 53.68 -39.91
CA GLN A 828 -21.34 53.11 -41.26
C GLN A 828 -19.99 52.51 -41.71
N LYS A 829 -19.20 52.01 -40.77
CA LYS A 829 -17.98 51.26 -41.06
C LYS A 829 -18.26 49.77 -41.18
N SER A 830 -17.39 49.04 -41.87
CA SER A 830 -17.38 47.58 -41.86
C SER A 830 -16.98 47.09 -40.46
N LEU A 831 -18.00 46.72 -39.68
CA LEU A 831 -17.95 46.49 -38.24
C LEU A 831 -18.54 45.12 -37.89
N ILE A 832 -18.06 44.54 -36.79
CA ILE A 832 -18.42 43.19 -36.34
C ILE A 832 -18.45 43.10 -34.82
N THR A 833 -19.37 42.30 -34.30
CA THR A 833 -19.49 41.84 -32.91
C THR A 833 -19.48 40.30 -32.90
N ARG A 834 -19.49 39.64 -31.73
CA ARG A 834 -19.49 38.17 -31.67
C ARG A 834 -20.72 37.49 -32.30
N ASN A 835 -21.79 38.23 -32.61
CA ASN A 835 -23.04 37.71 -33.17
C ASN A 835 -23.64 38.52 -34.33
N GLU A 836 -23.15 39.73 -34.61
CA GLU A 836 -23.69 40.63 -35.64
C GLU A 836 -22.56 41.23 -36.47
N ALA A 837 -22.66 41.21 -37.80
CA ALA A 837 -21.76 41.86 -38.73
C ALA A 837 -22.51 42.86 -39.62
N CYS A 838 -21.82 43.94 -39.97
CA CYS A 838 -22.26 45.01 -40.86
C CYS A 838 -21.13 45.30 -41.83
N VAL A 839 -21.27 44.96 -43.11
CA VAL A 839 -20.19 45.10 -44.10
C VAL A 839 -20.68 45.71 -45.40
N PHE A 840 -19.79 46.46 -46.05
CA PHE A 840 -20.08 47.22 -47.25
C PHE A 840 -19.21 46.79 -48.42
N TYR A 841 -19.75 46.84 -49.63
CA TYR A 841 -19.06 46.51 -50.88
C TYR A 841 -19.47 47.46 -52.01
N ASP A 842 -18.57 47.65 -52.98
CA ASP A 842 -18.90 48.11 -54.34
C ASP A 842 -18.99 46.87 -55.24
N LEU A 843 -20.05 46.77 -56.06
CA LEU A 843 -20.27 45.71 -57.04
C LEU A 843 -20.33 46.35 -58.43
N ASP A 844 -19.31 46.11 -59.25
CA ASP A 844 -19.19 46.61 -60.62
C ASP A 844 -19.52 45.51 -61.62
N TYR A 845 -20.46 45.77 -62.52
CA TYR A 845 -20.83 44.93 -63.67
C TYR A 845 -20.43 45.65 -64.97
N GLY A 846 -19.93 44.90 -65.94
CA GLY A 846 -19.69 45.37 -67.30
C GLY A 846 -19.99 44.30 -68.33
N LYS A 847 -20.56 44.71 -69.47
CA LYS A 847 -20.91 43.84 -70.60
C LYS A 847 -20.31 44.37 -71.90
N GLU A 848 -19.32 43.65 -72.43
CA GLU A 848 -18.80 43.81 -73.79
C GLU A 848 -19.72 43.07 -74.77
N TYR A 849 -20.25 43.76 -75.77
CA TYR A 849 -21.09 43.15 -76.81
C TYR A 849 -20.30 42.87 -78.08
N TYR A 850 -20.59 41.76 -78.76
CA TYR A 850 -19.85 41.29 -79.92
C TYR A 850 -20.75 40.96 -81.12
N LEU A 851 -20.24 41.18 -82.33
CA LEU A 851 -20.87 40.73 -83.56
C LEU A 851 -19.81 40.13 -84.50
N HIS A 852 -19.93 38.83 -84.78
CA HIS A 852 -18.94 38.06 -85.56
C HIS A 852 -17.49 38.20 -85.04
N GLY A 853 -17.31 38.30 -83.71
CA GLY A 853 -15.99 38.46 -83.07
C GLY A 853 -15.41 39.89 -83.10
N VAL A 854 -16.21 40.91 -83.44
CA VAL A 854 -15.84 42.33 -83.32
C VAL A 854 -16.67 42.97 -82.20
N LYS A 855 -16.01 43.63 -81.24
CA LYS A 855 -16.67 44.36 -80.14
C LYS A 855 -17.49 45.52 -80.72
N THR A 856 -18.79 45.56 -80.46
CA THR A 856 -19.74 46.56 -80.97
C THR A 856 -20.10 47.62 -79.95
N ALA A 857 -20.19 47.24 -78.66
CA ALA A 857 -20.48 48.13 -77.55
C ALA A 857 -19.82 47.64 -76.24
N GLU A 858 -19.86 48.49 -75.23
CA GLU A 858 -19.44 48.24 -73.86
C GLU A 858 -20.25 49.15 -72.94
N TYR A 859 -20.80 48.59 -71.88
CA TYR A 859 -21.57 49.31 -70.87
C TYR A 859 -21.23 48.79 -69.48
N HIS A 860 -21.42 49.63 -68.46
CA HIS A 860 -21.09 49.38 -67.07
C HIS A 860 -22.19 49.87 -66.12
N ALA A 861 -22.37 49.16 -65.02
CA ALA A 861 -23.19 49.57 -63.89
C ALA A 861 -22.53 49.22 -62.56
N SER A 862 -22.63 50.11 -61.58
CA SER A 862 -22.02 49.95 -60.25
C SER A 862 -23.06 50.10 -59.15
N PHE A 863 -23.05 49.18 -58.19
CA PHE A 863 -23.97 49.13 -57.06
C PHE A 863 -23.20 49.16 -55.74
N GLU A 864 -23.57 50.05 -54.83
CA GLU A 864 -23.13 49.94 -53.44
C GLU A 864 -24.02 48.94 -52.71
N ILE A 865 -23.40 47.91 -52.14
CA ILE A 865 -24.05 46.85 -51.37
C ILE A 865 -23.81 47.08 -49.88
N ALA A 866 -24.87 47.07 -49.08
CA ALA A 866 -24.80 46.92 -47.64
C ALA A 866 -25.31 45.52 -47.26
N PHE A 867 -24.51 44.75 -46.54
CA PHE A 867 -24.82 43.37 -46.16
C PHE A 867 -24.67 43.19 -44.66
N GLN A 868 -25.62 42.50 -44.04
CA GLN A 868 -25.62 42.17 -42.62
C GLN A 868 -25.76 40.66 -42.41
N VAL A 869 -25.07 40.15 -41.40
CA VAL A 869 -25.19 38.77 -40.93
C VAL A 869 -25.46 38.80 -39.43
N LYS A 870 -26.39 37.96 -38.95
CA LYS A 870 -26.72 37.86 -37.53
C LYS A 870 -26.92 36.41 -37.10
N THR A 871 -26.14 35.95 -36.13
CA THR A 871 -26.21 34.59 -35.60
C THR A 871 -26.91 34.55 -34.26
N ASP A 872 -27.67 33.49 -34.00
CA ASP A 872 -28.26 33.23 -32.69
C ASP A 872 -27.32 32.35 -31.84
N PRO A 873 -26.88 32.82 -30.65
CA PRO A 873 -25.96 32.08 -29.78
C PRO A 873 -26.63 30.95 -28.98
N HIS A 874 -27.95 30.70 -29.13
CA HIS A 874 -28.72 29.73 -28.35
C HIS A 874 -29.62 28.80 -29.18
N ASP A 875 -29.86 29.07 -30.46
CA ASP A 875 -30.70 28.19 -31.30
C ASP A 875 -30.11 27.82 -32.67
N GLY A 876 -28.98 28.41 -33.07
CA GLY A 876 -28.30 28.09 -34.33
C GLY A 876 -28.91 28.72 -35.61
N THR A 877 -29.79 29.73 -35.48
CA THR A 877 -30.27 30.52 -36.62
C THR A 877 -29.19 31.45 -37.15
N ILE A 878 -29.13 31.62 -38.47
CA ILE A 878 -28.25 32.57 -39.16
C ILE A 878 -29.12 33.42 -40.09
N LYS A 879 -29.30 34.70 -39.78
CA LYS A 879 -30.09 35.64 -40.59
C LYS A 879 -29.17 36.49 -41.45
N THR A 880 -29.66 36.86 -42.64
CA THR A 880 -28.96 37.76 -43.56
C THR A 880 -29.92 38.84 -44.07
N TRP A 881 -29.37 40.03 -44.30
CA TRP A 881 -30.07 41.19 -44.87
C TRP A 881 -29.15 41.85 -45.88
N ILE A 882 -29.69 42.24 -47.02
CA ILE A 882 -28.94 42.89 -48.09
C ILE A 882 -29.70 44.13 -48.58
N GLN A 883 -28.96 45.18 -48.94
CA GLN A 883 -29.49 46.37 -49.60
C GLN A 883 -28.59 46.74 -50.77
N MET A 884 -29.21 46.91 -51.93
CA MET A 884 -28.55 47.28 -53.18
C MET A 884 -28.89 48.72 -53.53
N ASN A 885 -27.89 49.49 -53.90
CA ASN A 885 -28.02 50.89 -54.27
C ASN A 885 -27.30 51.14 -55.61
N PRO A 886 -27.99 51.40 -56.73
CA PRO A 886 -27.33 51.82 -57.96
C PRO A 886 -26.63 53.18 -57.78
N VAL A 887 -25.36 53.23 -58.18
CA VAL A 887 -24.46 54.39 -58.11
C VAL A 887 -24.08 54.87 -59.52
N TYR A 888 -23.93 53.94 -60.46
CA TYR A 888 -23.60 54.20 -61.87
C TYR A 888 -24.38 53.24 -62.76
N ASN A 889 -24.84 53.70 -63.94
CA ASN A 889 -25.40 52.84 -64.99
C ASN A 889 -25.38 53.59 -66.33
N ASP A 890 -24.44 53.28 -67.23
CA ASP A 890 -24.34 53.91 -68.56
C ASP A 890 -25.01 53.12 -69.70
N PHE A 891 -25.64 51.97 -69.38
CA PHE A 891 -26.48 51.25 -70.33
C PHE A 891 -27.58 52.18 -70.89
N PRO A 892 -28.01 52.02 -72.16
CA PRO A 892 -29.09 52.83 -72.74
C PRO A 892 -30.43 52.58 -72.03
N GLY A 893 -31.34 53.55 -72.03
CA GLY A 893 -32.65 53.47 -71.34
C GLY A 893 -33.61 52.42 -71.91
N ASP A 894 -33.36 51.16 -71.57
CA ASP A 894 -34.23 50.00 -71.72
C ASP A 894 -34.59 49.48 -70.32
N ASP A 895 -35.85 49.11 -70.10
CA ASP A 895 -36.40 48.71 -68.80
C ASP A 895 -35.63 47.55 -68.13
N ARG A 896 -34.94 46.70 -68.91
CA ARG A 896 -34.23 45.50 -68.40
C ARG A 896 -32.71 45.55 -68.68
N SER A 897 -32.14 46.75 -68.57
CA SER A 897 -30.73 47.02 -68.87
C SER A 897 -29.75 46.32 -67.93
N VAL A 898 -30.07 46.22 -66.63
CA VAL A 898 -29.29 45.43 -65.66
C VAL A 898 -30.26 44.72 -64.74
N LEU A 899 -30.08 43.42 -64.53
CA LEU A 899 -30.95 42.62 -63.68
C LEU A 899 -30.18 41.60 -62.82
N PHE A 900 -30.68 41.38 -61.61
CA PHE A 900 -30.22 40.36 -60.65
C PHE A 900 -31.37 39.41 -60.26
N GLY A 901 -32.39 39.28 -61.12
CA GLY A 901 -33.58 38.48 -60.84
C GLY A 901 -34.72 38.72 -61.84
N ASP A 902 -35.90 39.08 -61.35
CA ASP A 902 -37.12 39.38 -62.13
C ASP A 902 -37.48 38.31 -63.19
N GLY A 903 -37.49 37.04 -62.77
CA GLY A 903 -37.97 35.94 -63.62
C GLY A 903 -37.07 35.55 -64.80
N ASN A 904 -35.92 36.21 -64.99
CA ASN A 904 -34.84 35.68 -65.82
C ASN A 904 -34.28 34.40 -65.15
N PRO A 905 -33.97 33.32 -65.91
CA PRO A 905 -33.58 32.03 -65.34
C PRO A 905 -32.08 31.92 -64.98
N ILE A 906 -31.27 32.95 -65.23
CA ILE A 906 -29.82 33.00 -64.97
C ILE A 906 -29.50 34.08 -63.93
N ALA A 907 -30.13 35.25 -64.07
CA ALA A 907 -29.95 36.39 -63.19
C ALA A 907 -30.43 36.08 -61.76
N HIS A 908 -29.56 36.28 -60.77
CA HIS A 908 -29.91 36.08 -59.36
C HIS A 908 -29.02 36.87 -58.39
N ILE A 909 -29.50 37.09 -57.17
CA ILE A 909 -28.70 37.43 -56.00
C ILE A 909 -29.32 36.78 -54.76
N ASP A 910 -28.60 35.84 -54.17
CA ASP A 910 -29.09 34.93 -53.14
C ASP A 910 -28.15 34.87 -51.93
N SER A 911 -28.72 34.60 -50.75
CA SER A 911 -27.96 34.34 -49.53
C SER A 911 -27.43 32.91 -49.55
N MET A 912 -26.21 32.68 -49.08
CA MET A 912 -25.64 31.33 -49.06
C MET A 912 -24.84 31.01 -47.80
N CYS A 913 -25.19 29.87 -47.20
CA CYS A 913 -24.47 29.23 -46.10
C CYS A 913 -23.61 28.11 -46.69
N PHE A 914 -22.28 28.29 -46.73
CA PHE A 914 -21.34 27.38 -47.40
C PHE A 914 -20.89 26.24 -46.47
N SER A 915 -21.82 25.37 -46.07
CA SER A 915 -21.50 24.13 -45.37
C SER A 915 -22.59 23.08 -45.60
N GLY A 916 -22.18 21.81 -45.63
CA GLY A 916 -23.11 20.67 -45.58
C GLY A 916 -23.89 20.55 -44.25
N ALA A 917 -23.60 21.42 -43.28
CA ALA A 917 -24.29 21.54 -41.99
C ALA A 917 -25.40 22.61 -41.98
N CYS A 918 -25.65 23.27 -43.11
CA CYS A 918 -26.78 24.18 -43.24
C CYS A 918 -28.05 23.36 -43.55
N GLU A 919 -29.17 23.59 -42.87
CA GLU A 919 -30.40 22.82 -43.02
C GLU A 919 -30.93 22.95 -44.46
N GLY A 920 -31.06 21.83 -45.17
CA GLY A 920 -31.46 21.81 -46.59
C GLY A 920 -30.30 21.95 -47.59
N ALA A 921 -29.04 21.99 -47.13
CA ALA A 921 -27.88 22.06 -48.00
C ALA A 921 -27.83 20.95 -49.06
N THR A 922 -27.45 21.34 -50.28
CA THR A 922 -27.17 20.44 -51.41
C THR A 922 -25.77 20.74 -51.94
N ASP A 923 -25.03 19.72 -52.37
CA ASP A 923 -23.63 19.84 -52.81
C ASP A 923 -22.76 20.72 -51.89
N GLY A 924 -22.93 20.53 -50.57
CA GLY A 924 -22.14 21.19 -49.53
C GLY A 924 -22.53 22.64 -49.19
N ARG A 925 -23.67 23.16 -49.69
CA ARG A 925 -24.12 24.54 -49.44
C ARG A 925 -25.63 24.68 -49.41
N ASP A 926 -26.14 25.62 -48.62
CA ASP A 926 -27.56 26.01 -48.60
C ASP A 926 -27.71 27.40 -49.23
N VAL A 927 -28.36 27.47 -50.39
CA VAL A 927 -28.66 28.72 -51.13
C VAL A 927 -30.11 29.10 -50.86
N ARG A 928 -30.36 30.36 -50.53
CA ARG A 928 -31.68 30.91 -50.19
C ARG A 928 -31.88 32.25 -50.86
N ASN A 929 -32.87 32.34 -51.72
CA ASN A 929 -33.29 33.63 -52.28
C ASN A 929 -33.67 34.60 -51.17
N PHE A 930 -33.24 35.85 -51.29
CA PHE A 930 -33.70 36.91 -50.39
C PHE A 930 -35.16 37.26 -50.72
N ASP A 931 -35.99 37.42 -49.69
CA ASP A 931 -37.32 38.01 -49.82
C ASP A 931 -37.16 39.52 -49.99
N PHE A 932 -37.27 40.00 -51.24
CA PHE A 932 -36.92 41.37 -51.64
C PHE A 932 -38.11 42.34 -51.65
N TYR A 933 -37.82 43.58 -51.28
CA TYR A 933 -38.61 44.77 -51.52
C TYR A 933 -37.84 45.73 -52.42
N GLY A 934 -38.52 46.30 -53.42
CA GLY A 934 -37.89 46.87 -54.60
C GLY A 934 -37.93 45.86 -55.76
N ASP A 935 -37.57 46.31 -56.96
CA ASP A 935 -37.35 45.40 -58.08
C ASP A 935 -35.90 44.89 -58.07
N LEU A 936 -35.59 43.93 -58.93
CA LEU A 936 -34.23 43.46 -59.24
C LEU A 936 -33.87 43.71 -60.71
N SER A 937 -34.63 44.54 -61.42
CA SER A 937 -34.33 45.09 -62.75
C SER A 937 -34.16 46.61 -62.65
N TRP A 938 -33.25 47.20 -63.44
CA TRP A 938 -32.96 48.64 -63.46
C TRP A 938 -32.89 49.19 -64.89
N GLU A 939 -33.58 50.31 -65.13
CA GLU A 939 -33.51 51.08 -66.38
C GLU A 939 -32.11 51.70 -66.59
N GLY A 940 -31.63 51.67 -67.83
CA GLY A 940 -30.35 52.29 -68.22
C GLY A 940 -30.35 53.83 -68.14
N GLY A 941 -29.20 54.42 -67.81
CA GLY A 941 -29.05 55.88 -67.69
C GLY A 941 -28.57 56.61 -68.94
N GLY A 942 -27.75 55.97 -69.79
CA GLY A 942 -27.11 56.56 -70.96
C GLY A 942 -26.05 57.65 -70.70
N ASP A 943 -26.05 58.31 -69.54
CA ASP A 943 -24.90 59.04 -69.00
C ASP A 943 -24.67 58.72 -67.51
N SER A 944 -23.65 59.33 -66.89
CA SER A 944 -22.96 58.82 -65.69
C SER A 944 -23.74 58.93 -64.36
N SER A 945 -25.07 58.93 -64.38
CA SER A 945 -25.92 58.90 -63.19
C SER A 945 -27.17 58.06 -63.48
N PRO A 946 -27.45 57.01 -62.68
CA PRO A 946 -28.50 56.06 -63.00
C PRO A 946 -29.89 56.73 -62.98
N VAL A 947 -30.60 56.66 -64.11
CA VAL A 947 -31.93 57.28 -64.29
C VAL A 947 -32.96 56.60 -63.41
N ASP A 948 -33.06 55.26 -63.48
CA ASP A 948 -33.66 54.51 -62.40
C ASP A 948 -32.68 54.42 -61.22
N SER A 949 -33.09 55.04 -60.12
CA SER A 949 -32.33 55.11 -58.88
C SER A 949 -33.09 54.52 -57.70
N HIS A 950 -34.06 53.62 -57.92
CA HIS A 950 -34.69 52.90 -56.81
C HIS A 950 -33.68 51.98 -56.07
N MET A 951 -34.04 51.50 -54.87
CA MET A 951 -33.21 50.58 -54.08
C MET A 951 -33.94 49.24 -53.89
N ALA A 952 -33.19 48.15 -54.00
CA ALA A 952 -33.63 46.83 -53.54
C ALA A 952 -33.17 46.60 -52.09
N THR A 953 -33.97 45.91 -51.28
CA THR A 953 -33.61 45.49 -49.92
C THR A 953 -34.30 44.17 -49.59
N GLY A 954 -33.55 43.14 -49.16
CA GLY A 954 -34.07 41.80 -48.98
C GLY A 954 -33.52 41.07 -47.75
N THR A 955 -34.23 40.04 -47.28
CA THR A 955 -33.81 39.20 -46.14
C THR A 955 -33.90 37.71 -46.44
N ALA A 956 -32.96 36.94 -45.90
CA ALA A 956 -33.01 35.48 -45.91
C ALA A 956 -32.65 34.93 -44.51
N SER A 957 -32.80 33.62 -44.33
CA SER A 957 -32.42 32.93 -43.10
C SER A 957 -32.00 31.50 -43.40
N HIS A 958 -30.83 31.14 -42.90
CA HIS A 958 -30.31 29.78 -42.84
C HIS A 958 -30.43 29.25 -41.42
N LYS A 959 -30.35 27.93 -41.27
CA LYS A 959 -30.37 27.24 -39.99
C LYS A 959 -29.24 26.23 -39.96
N TRP A 960 -28.58 26.06 -38.82
CA TRP A 960 -27.64 24.96 -38.61
C TRP A 960 -28.43 23.68 -38.30
N ASP A 961 -28.13 22.57 -38.99
CA ASP A 961 -28.77 21.27 -38.82
C ASP A 961 -28.37 20.55 -37.52
N GLY A 962 -27.38 21.08 -36.80
CA GLY A 962 -26.81 20.48 -35.61
C GLY A 962 -25.69 19.48 -35.87
N SER A 963 -25.20 19.30 -37.10
CA SER A 963 -24.05 18.46 -37.39
C SER A 963 -22.73 19.12 -36.98
N THR A 964 -21.76 18.29 -36.62
CA THR A 964 -20.45 18.68 -36.08
C THR A 964 -19.37 17.80 -36.70
N ASP A 965 -18.10 18.20 -36.64
CA ASP A 965 -16.99 17.43 -37.21
C ASP A 965 -16.82 16.03 -36.57
N GLY A 966 -17.37 15.82 -35.37
CA GLY A 966 -17.67 14.49 -34.82
C GLY A 966 -16.48 13.75 -34.21
N VAL A 967 -15.30 14.40 -34.16
CA VAL A 967 -14.06 13.82 -33.63
C VAL A 967 -14.00 13.92 -32.10
N GLY A 968 -14.85 13.13 -31.44
CA GLY A 968 -14.88 12.96 -29.99
C GLY A 968 -15.41 14.19 -29.22
N PRO A 969 -15.18 14.27 -27.89
CA PRO A 969 -15.69 15.34 -27.02
C PRO A 969 -14.84 16.62 -27.07
N THR A 970 -13.97 16.76 -28.09
CA THR A 970 -13.13 17.95 -28.25
C THR A 970 -13.95 19.12 -28.76
N ASP A 971 -13.53 20.35 -28.47
CA ASP A 971 -14.19 21.56 -28.95
C ASP A 971 -14.28 21.62 -30.49
N ALA A 972 -13.24 21.14 -31.18
CA ALA A 972 -13.26 20.92 -32.62
C ALA A 972 -14.32 19.86 -33.02
N GLY A 973 -14.31 18.68 -32.39
CA GLY A 973 -15.29 17.61 -32.67
C GLY A 973 -16.74 17.98 -32.35
N LEU A 974 -16.96 18.94 -31.46
CA LEU A 974 -18.27 19.48 -31.04
C LEU A 974 -18.69 20.76 -31.80
N SER A 975 -17.92 21.22 -32.78
CA SER A 975 -18.23 22.42 -33.56
C SER A 975 -18.22 22.16 -35.07
N ARG A 976 -18.58 23.19 -35.84
CA ARG A 976 -18.64 23.20 -37.30
C ARG A 976 -18.56 24.63 -37.85
N GLU A 977 -17.89 24.79 -38.98
CA GLU A 977 -17.86 26.06 -39.74
C GLU A 977 -18.99 26.11 -40.79
N LEU A 978 -19.64 27.26 -40.87
CA LEU A 978 -20.79 27.58 -41.73
C LEU A 978 -20.64 28.99 -42.37
N PRO A 979 -19.53 29.31 -43.07
CA PRO A 979 -19.27 30.66 -43.57
C PRO A 979 -20.38 31.16 -44.52
N VAL A 980 -20.74 32.44 -44.36
CA VAL A 980 -21.89 33.07 -45.00
C VAL A 980 -21.45 34.05 -46.08
N TRP A 981 -21.97 33.86 -47.29
CA TRP A 981 -21.76 34.72 -48.46
C TRP A 981 -23.12 35.21 -48.98
N PHE A 982 -23.11 36.21 -49.83
CA PHE A 982 -24.11 36.30 -50.90
C PHE A 982 -23.48 35.88 -52.23
N VAL A 983 -24.23 35.13 -53.02
CA VAL A 983 -23.88 34.70 -54.38
C VAL A 983 -24.76 35.45 -55.36
N TYR A 984 -24.24 35.77 -56.54
CA TYR A 984 -24.94 36.59 -57.51
C TYR A 984 -24.42 36.37 -58.93
N ASN A 985 -25.31 36.55 -59.89
CA ASN A 985 -25.01 36.59 -61.32
C ASN A 985 -25.88 37.71 -61.93
N PRO A 986 -25.31 38.86 -62.32
CA PRO A 986 -26.03 39.90 -63.03
C PRO A 986 -26.18 39.53 -64.50
N GLU A 987 -27.26 39.97 -65.12
CA GLU A 987 -27.53 39.84 -66.54
C GLU A 987 -27.98 41.17 -67.14
N SER A 988 -28.06 41.21 -68.46
CA SER A 988 -28.61 42.31 -69.23
C SER A 988 -29.31 41.78 -70.46
N GLU A 989 -30.59 42.13 -70.60
CA GLU A 989 -31.41 41.77 -71.76
C GLU A 989 -31.38 42.85 -72.86
N TYR A 990 -30.65 43.95 -72.65
CA TYR A 990 -30.41 44.95 -73.67
C TYR A 990 -29.59 44.39 -74.83
N VAL A 991 -29.97 44.71 -76.08
CA VAL A 991 -29.28 44.25 -77.30
C VAL A 991 -28.98 45.45 -78.23
N PRO A 992 -27.70 45.83 -78.45
CA PRO A 992 -27.35 47.04 -79.20
C PRO A 992 -27.51 46.95 -80.73
N VAL A 993 -27.57 45.74 -81.31
CA VAL A 993 -27.72 45.52 -82.76
C VAL A 993 -28.60 44.30 -83.01
N GLU A 994 -29.57 44.39 -83.93
CA GLU A 994 -30.46 43.28 -84.29
C GLU A 994 -29.69 42.10 -84.90
N GLY A 995 -29.36 41.13 -84.05
CA GLY A 995 -28.55 39.96 -84.32
C GLY A 995 -28.38 39.16 -83.03
N LYS A 996 -27.83 37.94 -83.12
CA LYS A 996 -27.50 37.17 -81.93
C LYS A 996 -26.05 37.48 -81.53
N ASP A 997 -25.87 38.03 -80.35
CA ASP A 997 -24.60 37.91 -79.63
C ASP A 997 -24.42 36.45 -79.18
N ASP A 998 -23.22 36.05 -78.80
CA ASP A 998 -22.98 34.72 -78.25
C ASP A 998 -23.38 34.73 -76.76
N ASP A 999 -24.64 34.38 -76.44
CA ASP A 999 -25.15 34.24 -75.06
C ASP A 999 -24.21 33.36 -74.21
N ILE A 1000 -23.36 34.01 -73.40
CA ILE A 1000 -22.37 33.35 -72.54
C ILE A 1000 -22.38 34.09 -71.21
N ASP A 1001 -23.08 33.53 -70.22
CA ASP A 1001 -23.25 34.13 -68.89
C ASP A 1001 -21.90 34.36 -68.17
N ALA A 1002 -21.83 35.36 -67.29
CA ALA A 1002 -20.61 35.64 -66.50
C ALA A 1002 -20.18 34.48 -65.59
N GLY A 1003 -21.14 33.74 -65.03
CA GLY A 1003 -20.96 32.65 -64.06
C GLY A 1003 -20.95 33.14 -62.60
N ASP A 1004 -21.59 32.38 -61.73
CA ASP A 1004 -21.80 32.69 -60.30
C ASP A 1004 -20.59 33.33 -59.60
N ALA A 1005 -20.74 34.60 -59.24
CA ALA A 1005 -19.81 35.32 -58.42
C ALA A 1005 -20.24 35.30 -56.94
N ARG A 1006 -19.32 35.61 -56.02
CA ARG A 1006 -19.58 35.51 -54.56
C ARG A 1006 -18.80 36.51 -53.72
N SER A 1007 -19.47 37.07 -52.72
CA SER A 1007 -18.88 37.97 -51.74
C SER A 1007 -17.72 37.32 -50.96
N PRO A 1008 -16.79 38.12 -50.41
CA PRO A 1008 -15.97 37.74 -49.26
C PRO A 1008 -16.78 37.15 -48.09
N GLY A 1009 -16.07 36.46 -47.18
CA GLY A 1009 -16.65 35.58 -46.16
C GLY A 1009 -16.91 36.26 -44.83
N ILE A 1010 -18.13 36.09 -44.31
CA ILE A 1010 -18.41 36.28 -42.88
C ILE A 1010 -18.39 34.90 -42.23
N ASP A 1011 -17.41 34.67 -41.37
CA ASP A 1011 -17.13 33.34 -40.83
C ASP A 1011 -17.99 33.06 -39.60
N VAL A 1012 -18.95 32.15 -39.77
CA VAL A 1012 -19.80 31.63 -38.70
C VAL A 1012 -19.28 30.26 -38.27
N ARG A 1013 -19.18 30.06 -36.95
CA ARG A 1013 -19.05 28.72 -36.34
C ARG A 1013 -20.24 28.46 -35.43
N CYS A 1014 -20.75 27.23 -35.48
CA CYS A 1014 -21.77 26.74 -34.55
C CYS A 1014 -21.20 25.59 -33.70
N ASP A 1015 -21.62 25.47 -32.44
CA ASP A 1015 -21.07 24.49 -31.50
C ASP A 1015 -22.07 23.88 -30.51
N LYS A 1016 -21.73 22.70 -29.99
CA LYS A 1016 -22.46 21.93 -28.96
C LYS A 1016 -21.70 21.85 -27.63
N VAL A 1017 -20.90 22.87 -27.30
CA VAL A 1017 -20.10 22.88 -26.06
C VAL A 1017 -21.03 23.07 -24.85
N ALA A 1018 -21.46 21.95 -24.26
CA ALA A 1018 -22.51 21.90 -23.23
C ALA A 1018 -22.24 22.74 -21.97
N SER A 1019 -20.98 23.10 -21.69
CA SER A 1019 -20.65 24.04 -20.60
C SER A 1019 -21.14 25.47 -20.84
N TYR A 1020 -21.59 25.80 -22.06
CA TYR A 1020 -22.10 27.12 -22.45
C TYR A 1020 -23.62 27.16 -22.64
N GLY A 1021 -24.32 26.09 -22.25
CA GLY A 1021 -25.78 25.97 -22.37
C GLY A 1021 -26.22 25.41 -23.72
N ASP A 1022 -27.29 25.97 -24.27
CA ASP A 1022 -27.90 25.51 -25.52
C ASP A 1022 -26.94 25.65 -26.73
N PRO A 1023 -27.01 24.78 -27.76
CA PRO A 1023 -26.20 24.89 -28.96
C PRO A 1023 -26.48 26.18 -29.75
N GLY A 1024 -25.46 26.80 -30.33
CA GLY A 1024 -25.65 28.06 -31.06
C GLY A 1024 -24.45 28.49 -31.89
N CYS A 1025 -24.57 29.64 -32.55
CA CYS A 1025 -23.61 30.13 -33.55
C CYS A 1025 -23.03 31.51 -33.19
N VAL A 1026 -21.75 31.72 -33.51
CA VAL A 1026 -21.01 32.98 -33.31
C VAL A 1026 -20.16 33.31 -34.53
N LEU A 1027 -19.77 34.58 -34.64
CA LEU A 1027 -18.84 35.08 -35.66
C LEU A 1027 -17.41 34.92 -35.17
N THR A 1028 -16.62 34.08 -35.85
CA THR A 1028 -15.25 33.72 -35.41
C THR A 1028 -14.23 34.81 -35.71
N GLN A 1029 -14.46 35.63 -36.74
CA GLN A 1029 -13.64 36.81 -37.02
C GLN A 1029 -13.63 37.82 -35.86
N TYR A 1030 -14.67 37.90 -35.02
CA TYR A 1030 -14.66 38.81 -33.86
C TYR A 1030 -13.74 38.32 -32.74
N VAL A 1031 -12.90 39.21 -32.19
CA VAL A 1031 -11.97 38.93 -31.08
C VAL A 1031 -12.60 39.37 -29.74
N PRO A 1032 -13.27 38.49 -28.97
CA PRO A 1032 -13.91 38.86 -27.71
C PRO A 1032 -12.92 39.37 -26.66
N GLU A 1033 -13.23 40.50 -26.01
CA GLU A 1033 -12.41 41.15 -24.98
C GLU A 1033 -12.98 40.86 -23.57
N TYR A 1034 -12.21 40.14 -22.74
CA TYR A 1034 -12.49 39.97 -21.30
C TYR A 1034 -12.14 41.25 -20.57
N GLN A 1035 -13.08 41.81 -19.80
CA GLN A 1035 -12.79 43.00 -18.98
C GLN A 1035 -12.52 42.57 -17.53
N MET A 1036 -11.30 42.82 -17.07
CA MET A 1036 -10.92 42.60 -15.68
C MET A 1036 -11.45 43.75 -14.82
N ASP A 1037 -12.03 43.43 -13.66
CA ASP A 1037 -12.46 44.46 -12.69
C ASP A 1037 -11.25 45.07 -11.97
N ALA A 1038 -10.61 46.03 -12.63
CA ALA A 1038 -9.42 46.73 -12.16
C ALA A 1038 -9.67 47.58 -10.90
N ALA A 1039 -10.92 47.92 -10.60
CA ALA A 1039 -11.29 48.60 -9.36
C ALA A 1039 -11.31 47.62 -8.18
N ARG A 1040 -11.81 46.39 -8.42
CA ARG A 1040 -11.94 45.33 -7.43
C ARG A 1040 -10.65 44.52 -7.22
N TYR A 1041 -9.81 44.39 -8.24
CA TYR A 1041 -8.59 43.56 -8.23
C TYR A 1041 -7.35 44.30 -8.76
N PRO A 1042 -6.97 45.46 -8.17
CA PRO A 1042 -5.95 46.34 -8.74
C PRO A 1042 -4.56 45.70 -8.90
N ALA A 1043 -4.15 44.78 -8.01
CA ALA A 1043 -2.85 44.12 -8.11
C ALA A 1043 -2.75 43.15 -9.31
N ALA A 1044 -3.82 42.42 -9.62
CA ALA A 1044 -3.89 41.54 -10.79
C ALA A 1044 -3.95 42.35 -12.09
N ALA A 1045 -4.77 43.41 -12.10
CA ALA A 1045 -4.86 44.37 -13.21
C ALA A 1045 -3.49 45.01 -13.51
N ALA A 1046 -2.79 45.50 -12.47
CA ALA A 1046 -1.45 46.08 -12.63
C ALA A 1046 -0.41 45.05 -13.13
N HIS A 1047 -0.49 43.78 -12.68
CA HIS A 1047 0.44 42.74 -13.13
C HIS A 1047 0.22 42.41 -14.62
N LEU A 1048 -1.03 42.18 -15.03
CA LEU A 1048 -1.38 41.94 -16.43
C LEU A 1048 -1.04 43.13 -17.33
N TRP A 1049 -1.41 44.35 -16.93
CA TRP A 1049 -1.11 45.57 -17.69
C TRP A 1049 0.38 45.80 -17.88
N MET A 1050 1.18 45.62 -16.81
CA MET A 1050 2.64 45.69 -16.84
C MET A 1050 3.21 44.67 -17.84
N VAL A 1051 2.77 43.42 -17.83
CA VAL A 1051 3.24 42.43 -18.80
C VAL A 1051 2.86 42.85 -20.22
N GLN A 1052 1.57 43.15 -20.47
CA GLN A 1052 1.04 43.60 -21.77
C GLN A 1052 1.79 44.77 -22.39
N ASN A 1053 2.17 45.77 -21.59
CA ASN A 1053 2.63 47.07 -22.10
C ASN A 1053 4.13 47.33 -21.87
N LYS A 1054 4.85 46.43 -21.18
CA LYS A 1054 6.26 46.65 -20.80
C LYS A 1054 7.16 45.40 -20.87
N SER A 1055 6.66 44.19 -21.05
CA SER A 1055 7.50 42.99 -21.18
C SER A 1055 7.93 42.70 -22.63
N GLY A 1056 8.63 41.58 -22.85
CA GLY A 1056 9.08 41.13 -24.18
C GLY A 1056 8.19 40.10 -24.88
N VAL A 1057 7.03 39.73 -24.33
CA VAL A 1057 6.15 38.71 -24.94
C VAL A 1057 5.30 39.30 -26.07
N LYS A 1058 4.91 38.43 -27.01
CA LYS A 1058 3.93 38.71 -28.08
C LYS A 1058 2.63 37.97 -27.81
N GLY A 1059 1.51 38.47 -28.34
CA GLY A 1059 0.20 37.82 -28.18
C GLY A 1059 -0.36 37.97 -26.76
N LEU A 1060 -0.18 39.14 -26.14
CA LEU A 1060 -0.55 39.36 -24.73
C LEU A 1060 -2.04 39.67 -24.49
N GLY A 1061 -2.90 39.33 -25.45
CA GLY A 1061 -4.34 39.52 -25.32
C GLY A 1061 -4.77 40.97 -25.50
N THR A 1062 -4.27 41.66 -26.51
CA THR A 1062 -4.90 42.88 -27.02
C THR A 1062 -5.70 42.55 -28.28
N ILE A 1063 -6.63 43.40 -28.72
CA ILE A 1063 -7.39 43.14 -29.96
C ILE A 1063 -6.47 43.03 -31.19
N ALA A 1064 -5.30 43.68 -31.18
CA ALA A 1064 -4.30 43.62 -32.25
C ALA A 1064 -3.27 42.47 -32.09
N GLU A 1065 -3.08 41.96 -30.88
CA GLU A 1065 -2.25 40.80 -30.56
C GLU A 1065 -3.00 39.90 -29.55
N PRO A 1066 -4.02 39.14 -29.99
CA PRO A 1066 -4.83 38.32 -29.11
C PRO A 1066 -4.07 37.10 -28.57
N MET A 1067 -4.59 36.53 -27.48
CA MET A 1067 -4.26 35.17 -27.03
C MET A 1067 -5.22 34.17 -27.67
N HIS A 1068 -4.85 32.90 -27.74
CA HIS A 1068 -5.74 31.83 -28.21
C HIS A 1068 -6.18 30.98 -27.01
N TYR A 1069 -7.50 30.86 -26.78
CA TYR A 1069 -8.05 30.16 -25.63
C TYR A 1069 -7.72 28.67 -25.68
N ARG A 1070 -7.39 28.12 -24.51
CA ARG A 1070 -7.13 26.70 -24.30
C ARG A 1070 -7.92 26.17 -23.10
N PRO A 1071 -8.85 25.22 -23.28
CA PRO A 1071 -9.55 24.58 -22.18
C PRO A 1071 -8.60 23.68 -21.36
N ASP A 1072 -9.09 23.15 -20.24
CA ASP A 1072 -8.32 22.14 -19.50
C ASP A 1072 -8.38 20.79 -20.19
N ALA A 1073 -7.27 20.04 -20.16
CA ALA A 1073 -7.21 18.68 -20.70
C ALA A 1073 -8.10 17.71 -19.89
N ASP A 1074 -8.22 17.94 -18.58
CA ASP A 1074 -9.09 17.13 -17.70
C ASP A 1074 -10.60 17.27 -18.05
N ASN A 1075 -10.97 18.30 -18.83
CA ASN A 1075 -12.34 18.47 -19.35
C ASN A 1075 -12.60 17.68 -20.64
N GLY A 1076 -11.60 17.02 -21.23
CA GLY A 1076 -11.70 16.30 -22.52
C GLY A 1076 -11.86 17.19 -23.77
N ARG A 1077 -11.94 18.52 -23.58
CA ARG A 1077 -12.23 19.51 -24.63
C ARG A 1077 -11.07 19.79 -25.61
N VAL A 1078 -9.84 19.41 -25.26
CA VAL A 1078 -8.63 19.54 -26.09
C VAL A 1078 -7.90 18.20 -26.18
N ASN A 1079 -7.36 17.87 -27.36
CA ASN A 1079 -6.58 16.64 -27.57
C ASN A 1079 -5.14 16.78 -27.02
N SER A 1080 -5.00 16.76 -25.69
CA SER A 1080 -3.72 16.98 -25.01
C SER A 1080 -3.68 16.32 -23.64
N THR A 1081 -2.48 15.96 -23.15
CA THR A 1081 -2.25 15.46 -21.78
C THR A 1081 -1.78 16.56 -20.81
N TRP A 1082 -1.77 17.82 -21.27
CA TRP A 1082 -1.35 18.99 -20.51
C TRP A 1082 -2.53 19.67 -19.84
N THR A 1083 -2.70 19.39 -18.54
CA THR A 1083 -3.73 20.00 -17.69
C THR A 1083 -3.26 21.37 -17.21
N LYS A 1084 -4.19 22.26 -16.81
CA LYS A 1084 -3.82 23.58 -16.27
C LYS A 1084 -2.90 23.45 -15.06
N LYS A 1085 -3.07 22.40 -14.24
CA LYS A 1085 -2.16 22.09 -13.12
C LYS A 1085 -0.71 21.89 -13.57
N LYS A 1086 -0.47 21.11 -14.63
CA LYS A 1086 0.89 20.87 -15.16
C LYS A 1086 1.51 22.11 -15.79
N ILE A 1087 0.72 22.88 -16.53
CA ILE A 1087 1.13 24.15 -17.14
C ILE A 1087 1.55 25.13 -16.03
N ARG A 1088 0.69 25.31 -15.03
CA ARG A 1088 0.91 26.16 -13.86
C ARG A 1088 2.10 25.70 -13.01
N ALA A 1089 2.35 24.40 -12.86
CA ALA A 1089 3.53 23.90 -12.14
C ALA A 1089 4.86 24.31 -12.80
N ARG A 1090 4.89 24.54 -14.13
CA ARG A 1090 6.10 25.03 -14.84
C ARG A 1090 6.36 26.53 -14.66
N VAL A 1091 5.37 27.31 -14.21
CA VAL A 1091 5.53 28.74 -13.88
C VAL A 1091 5.64 28.94 -12.37
N CYS A 1092 4.71 28.35 -11.62
CA CYS A 1092 4.45 28.55 -10.20
C CYS A 1092 4.89 27.40 -9.28
N GLY A 1093 5.62 26.40 -9.79
CA GLY A 1093 6.15 25.30 -8.99
C GLY A 1093 7.26 25.74 -8.02
N TYR A 1094 7.26 25.16 -6.81
CA TYR A 1094 8.28 25.37 -5.79
C TYR A 1094 9.58 24.59 -6.08
N TYR A 1095 9.43 23.34 -6.53
CA TYR A 1095 10.49 22.36 -6.74
C TYR A 1095 10.57 21.94 -8.22
N GLY A 1096 11.44 20.97 -8.54
CA GLY A 1096 11.68 20.51 -9.91
C GLY A 1096 10.42 19.97 -10.61
N GLY A 1097 10.16 20.38 -11.85
CA GLY A 1097 9.28 19.62 -12.74
C GLY A 1097 10.00 18.39 -13.29
N SER A 1098 9.29 17.53 -14.03
CA SER A 1098 9.87 16.29 -14.59
C SER A 1098 11.15 16.52 -15.39
N ARG A 1099 12.23 15.79 -15.07
CA ARG A 1099 13.52 15.89 -15.79
C ARG A 1099 13.41 15.42 -17.23
N THR A 1100 12.47 14.52 -17.54
CA THR A 1100 12.17 14.05 -18.90
C THR A 1100 11.89 15.18 -19.88
N ASP A 1101 11.38 16.30 -19.38
CA ASP A 1101 10.86 17.40 -20.17
C ASP A 1101 11.91 18.49 -20.45
N GLY A 1102 13.12 18.37 -19.91
CA GLY A 1102 14.21 19.33 -20.06
C GLY A 1102 14.03 20.66 -19.28
N TYR A 1103 12.96 20.77 -18.49
CA TYR A 1103 12.69 21.87 -17.57
C TYR A 1103 13.35 21.58 -16.21
N VAL A 1104 14.13 22.54 -15.70
CA VAL A 1104 14.68 22.50 -14.34
C VAL A 1104 14.58 23.92 -13.77
N PRO A 1105 13.67 24.19 -12.81
CA PRO A 1105 13.51 25.52 -12.24
C PRO A 1105 14.71 25.91 -11.37
N THR A 1106 15.68 26.58 -11.99
CA THR A 1106 16.79 27.26 -11.29
C THR A 1106 16.33 28.44 -10.42
N LYS A 1107 15.06 28.83 -10.56
CA LYS A 1107 14.37 29.88 -9.78
C LYS A 1107 12.90 29.47 -9.55
N GLY A 1108 12.68 28.42 -8.76
CA GLY A 1108 11.34 28.01 -8.31
C GLY A 1108 10.55 29.16 -7.69
N PHE A 1109 9.21 29.10 -7.72
CA PHE A 1109 8.38 30.10 -7.05
C PHE A 1109 8.46 29.91 -5.54
N VAL A 1110 8.88 30.96 -4.83
CA VAL A 1110 8.83 31.05 -3.38
C VAL A 1110 7.92 32.23 -3.02
N PRO A 1111 6.85 32.03 -2.21
CA PRO A 1111 6.01 33.10 -1.67
C PRO A 1111 6.83 34.27 -1.14
N HIS A 1112 6.39 35.51 -1.32
CA HIS A 1112 7.07 36.67 -0.73
C HIS A 1112 6.45 37.00 0.64
N PRO A 1113 7.23 37.11 1.74
CA PRO A 1113 6.68 37.27 3.09
C PRO A 1113 6.06 38.67 3.33
N LYS A 1114 6.37 39.67 2.49
CA LYS A 1114 5.64 40.96 2.45
C LYS A 1114 4.42 40.98 1.51
N THR A 1115 4.03 39.86 0.88
CA THR A 1115 2.81 39.84 0.05
C THR A 1115 1.61 40.27 0.90
N PHE A 1116 0.84 41.24 0.41
CA PHE A 1116 -0.38 41.65 1.09
C PHE A 1116 -1.50 40.63 0.82
N LEU A 1117 -2.19 40.23 1.90
CA LEU A 1117 -3.34 39.32 1.87
C LEU A 1117 -4.60 40.12 2.17
N HIS A 1118 -5.72 39.72 1.57
CA HIS A 1118 -6.96 40.48 1.53
C HIS A 1118 -8.13 39.72 2.17
N PRO A 1119 -8.07 39.42 3.49
CA PRO A 1119 -9.11 38.64 4.18
C PRO A 1119 -10.50 39.29 4.14
N GLU A 1120 -10.63 40.57 3.76
CA GLU A 1120 -11.89 41.28 3.51
C GLU A 1120 -12.70 40.71 2.32
N PHE A 1121 -12.08 39.98 1.39
CA PHE A 1121 -12.78 39.30 0.28
C PHE A 1121 -13.51 38.01 0.73
N ARG A 1122 -13.39 37.61 2.01
CA ARG A 1122 -14.00 36.41 2.61
C ARG A 1122 -15.49 36.11 2.31
N PRO A 1123 -16.38 37.08 2.01
CA PRO A 1123 -17.76 36.77 1.61
C PRO A 1123 -17.91 36.00 0.27
N GLN A 1124 -16.82 35.74 -0.45
CA GLN A 1124 -16.84 35.23 -1.82
C GLN A 1124 -16.64 33.70 -1.90
N VAL A 1125 -17.71 33.00 -2.27
CA VAL A 1125 -17.73 31.55 -2.54
C VAL A 1125 -17.14 31.28 -3.94
N PRO A 1126 -16.32 30.23 -4.17
CA PRO A 1126 -15.86 29.17 -3.28
C PRO A 1126 -14.35 29.25 -2.98
N LEU A 1127 -13.84 30.44 -2.65
CA LEU A 1127 -12.39 30.64 -2.47
C LEU A 1127 -11.84 29.92 -1.22
N PRO A 1128 -10.56 29.48 -1.21
CA PRO A 1128 -9.98 28.73 -0.09
C PRO A 1128 -9.93 29.56 1.21
N ASN A 1129 -10.22 28.95 2.36
CA ASN A 1129 -10.22 29.65 3.66
C ASN A 1129 -9.12 29.08 4.57
N PRO A 1130 -8.21 29.90 5.12
CA PRO A 1130 -8.03 31.34 4.92
C PRO A 1130 -7.39 31.69 3.56
N ASP A 1131 -7.35 33.00 3.23
CA ASP A 1131 -6.50 33.53 2.16
C ASP A 1131 -5.03 33.14 2.40
N LYS A 1132 -4.29 32.93 1.31
CA LYS A 1132 -2.89 32.51 1.31
C LYS A 1132 -2.16 33.18 0.15
N VAL A 1133 -0.85 33.34 0.28
CA VAL A 1133 0.00 33.81 -0.82
C VAL A 1133 -0.12 32.85 -2.00
N ASN A 1134 -0.25 33.41 -3.19
CA ASN A 1134 -0.53 32.70 -4.43
C ASN A 1134 0.35 33.25 -5.55
N CYS A 1135 0.68 32.37 -6.51
CA CYS A 1135 1.44 32.73 -7.70
C CYS A 1135 0.49 33.12 -8.83
N ASP A 1136 0.54 34.38 -9.27
CA ASP A 1136 -0.08 34.81 -10.52
C ASP A 1136 0.86 34.58 -11.70
N GLU A 1137 0.30 34.31 -12.88
CA GLU A 1137 1.01 33.88 -14.07
C GLU A 1137 0.40 34.49 -15.35
N VAL A 1138 1.23 35.20 -16.12
CA VAL A 1138 0.80 35.86 -17.37
C VAL A 1138 1.80 35.52 -18.48
N PRO A 1139 1.37 34.95 -19.62
CA PRO A 1139 -0.01 34.56 -19.97
C PRO A 1139 -0.54 33.36 -19.16
N PHE A 1140 -1.85 33.38 -18.88
CA PHE A 1140 -2.54 32.43 -18.01
C PHE A 1140 -2.48 31.00 -18.52
N ALA A 1141 -2.55 30.01 -17.61
CA ALA A 1141 -2.54 28.58 -17.97
C ALA A 1141 -3.69 28.08 -18.87
N SER A 1142 -4.64 28.95 -19.24
CA SER A 1142 -5.74 28.70 -20.20
C SER A 1142 -5.58 29.42 -21.55
N ALA A 1143 -4.35 29.77 -21.93
CA ALA A 1143 -4.01 30.34 -23.23
C ALA A 1143 -2.85 29.55 -23.86
N TYR A 1144 -2.77 29.47 -25.19
CA TYR A 1144 -1.65 28.83 -25.89
C TYR A 1144 -0.34 29.62 -25.78
N GLU A 1145 -0.42 30.90 -25.47
CA GLU A 1145 0.69 31.83 -25.23
C GLU A 1145 1.34 31.67 -23.85
N THR A 1146 0.82 30.80 -23.00
CA THR A 1146 1.41 30.56 -21.67
C THR A 1146 2.76 29.86 -21.77
N VAL A 1147 3.75 30.39 -21.05
CA VAL A 1147 5.12 29.85 -21.07
C VAL A 1147 5.21 28.45 -20.43
N GLY A 1148 4.22 28.07 -19.63
CA GLY A 1148 4.11 26.75 -19.02
C GLY A 1148 3.72 25.64 -19.99
N LEU A 1149 3.21 25.95 -21.19
CA LEU A 1149 2.85 24.96 -22.21
C LEU A 1149 4.05 24.72 -23.14
N PRO A 1150 4.60 23.50 -23.27
CA PRO A 1150 5.72 23.23 -24.17
C PRO A 1150 5.29 23.28 -25.65
N ALA A 1151 6.23 23.59 -26.55
CA ALA A 1151 6.01 23.61 -28.01
C ALA A 1151 5.39 22.30 -28.54
N ALA A 1152 5.83 21.15 -28.01
CA ALA A 1152 5.31 19.83 -28.38
C ALA A 1152 3.84 19.58 -27.98
N ALA A 1153 3.23 20.51 -27.23
CA ALA A 1153 1.82 20.51 -26.84
C ALA A 1153 1.06 21.74 -27.38
N GLY A 1154 1.60 22.43 -28.40
CA GLY A 1154 1.00 23.60 -29.02
C GLY A 1154 1.40 24.95 -28.40
N GLY A 1155 2.27 24.99 -27.39
CA GLY A 1155 2.68 26.23 -26.74
C GLY A 1155 3.38 27.20 -27.69
N LEU A 1156 2.90 28.45 -27.73
CA LEU A 1156 3.35 29.50 -28.65
C LEU A 1156 4.51 30.34 -28.10
N ASN A 1157 4.54 30.61 -26.80
CA ASN A 1157 5.66 31.30 -26.12
C ASN A 1157 6.36 30.40 -25.06
N PRO A 1158 6.72 29.15 -25.35
CA PRO A 1158 7.23 28.21 -24.35
C PRO A 1158 8.47 28.75 -23.61
N ALA A 1159 8.49 28.54 -22.30
CA ALA A 1159 9.68 28.83 -21.48
C ALA A 1159 10.88 27.98 -21.93
N GLY A 1160 12.08 28.53 -21.77
CA GLY A 1160 13.30 27.75 -21.78
C GLY A 1160 13.48 26.97 -20.48
N LYS A 1161 14.74 26.59 -20.20
CA LYS A 1161 15.08 25.63 -19.13
C LYS A 1161 14.62 26.07 -17.74
N ALA A 1162 14.54 27.37 -17.47
CA ALA A 1162 14.23 27.89 -16.13
C ALA A 1162 12.72 28.06 -15.86
N GLY A 1163 11.83 27.79 -16.83
CA GLY A 1163 10.38 27.90 -16.67
C GLY A 1163 9.94 29.29 -16.25
N GLY A 1164 9.12 29.38 -15.19
CA GLY A 1164 8.71 30.64 -14.56
C GLY A 1164 9.86 31.51 -14.03
N GLY A 1165 11.10 30.99 -13.96
CA GLY A 1165 12.32 31.77 -13.72
C GLY A 1165 12.72 32.71 -14.87
N GLU A 1166 12.08 32.60 -16.04
CA GLU A 1166 12.25 33.49 -17.21
C GLU A 1166 11.23 34.65 -17.24
N CYS A 1167 10.39 34.78 -16.21
CA CYS A 1167 9.37 35.84 -16.09
C CYS A 1167 9.86 37.08 -15.34
N ILE A 1168 9.18 38.22 -15.53
CA ILE A 1168 9.25 39.37 -14.63
C ILE A 1168 8.72 38.92 -13.26
N GLN A 1169 9.57 38.99 -12.24
CA GLN A 1169 9.24 38.57 -10.88
C GLN A 1169 8.71 39.76 -10.08
N THR A 1170 7.48 39.67 -9.59
CA THR A 1170 6.82 40.76 -8.87
C THR A 1170 6.16 40.30 -7.57
N VAL A 1171 5.79 41.26 -6.74
CA VAL A 1171 5.05 41.07 -5.51
C VAL A 1171 4.01 42.17 -5.36
N ALA A 1172 2.77 41.79 -5.02
CA ALA A 1172 1.77 42.73 -4.50
C ALA A 1172 2.01 42.87 -2.99
N ALA A 1173 2.60 44.00 -2.57
CA ALA A 1173 3.11 44.20 -1.21
C ALA A 1173 2.68 45.55 -0.65
N LYS A 1174 2.77 45.69 0.68
CA LYS A 1174 2.70 47.01 1.31
C LYS A 1174 4.06 47.70 1.33
N ALA A 1175 4.05 48.97 0.91
CA ALA A 1175 5.17 49.88 1.09
C ALA A 1175 5.20 50.41 2.54
N ASP A 1176 6.30 51.08 2.91
CA ASP A 1176 6.51 51.59 4.27
C ASP A 1176 5.53 52.72 4.66
N ASP A 1177 4.82 53.33 3.70
CA ASP A 1177 3.71 54.28 3.95
C ASP A 1177 2.37 53.58 4.27
N GLY A 1178 2.34 52.25 4.24
CA GLY A 1178 1.17 51.41 4.52
C GLY A 1178 0.21 51.21 3.34
N SER A 1179 0.44 51.89 2.22
CA SER A 1179 -0.32 51.66 0.97
C SER A 1179 0.22 50.45 0.21
N GLU A 1180 -0.58 49.96 -0.73
CA GLU A 1180 -0.28 48.77 -1.51
C GLU A 1180 0.34 49.12 -2.86
N HIS A 1181 1.33 48.35 -3.28
CA HIS A 1181 2.10 48.55 -4.49
C HIS A 1181 2.35 47.21 -5.19
N LEU A 1182 2.31 47.19 -6.52
CA LEU A 1182 2.94 46.12 -7.31
C LEU A 1182 4.40 46.50 -7.52
N LEU A 1183 5.30 45.68 -6.98
CA LEU A 1183 6.74 45.91 -6.95
C LEU A 1183 7.49 44.79 -7.67
N ASP A 1184 8.70 45.04 -8.20
CA ASP A 1184 9.59 43.93 -8.57
C ASP A 1184 10.26 43.32 -7.34
N ASP A 1185 10.30 41.98 -7.30
CA ASP A 1185 10.73 41.20 -6.15
C ASP A 1185 12.26 41.19 -6.06
N THR A 1186 12.81 41.83 -5.02
CA THR A 1186 14.25 42.03 -4.86
C THR A 1186 15.04 40.77 -4.52
N ARG A 1187 14.36 39.66 -4.21
CA ARG A 1187 14.99 38.32 -4.12
C ARG A 1187 15.41 37.81 -5.50
N TYR A 1188 14.79 38.31 -6.58
CA TYR A 1188 15.16 37.99 -7.95
C TYR A 1188 15.93 39.14 -8.60
N ASP A 1189 16.51 38.85 -9.77
CA ASP A 1189 17.33 39.80 -10.54
C ASP A 1189 16.45 40.96 -11.04
N ALA A 1190 17.00 42.18 -11.08
CA ALA A 1190 16.24 43.36 -11.47
C ALA A 1190 15.78 43.27 -12.95
N PRO A 1191 14.48 43.43 -13.26
CA PRO A 1191 13.91 43.05 -14.56
C PRO A 1191 14.56 43.78 -15.73
N THR A 1192 14.78 43.05 -16.81
CA THR A 1192 15.35 43.55 -18.07
C THR A 1192 14.28 44.18 -18.97
N PHE A 1193 13.00 43.86 -18.74
CA PHE A 1193 11.88 44.14 -19.62
C PHE A 1193 11.99 43.43 -20.97
N SER A 1194 12.68 42.29 -20.98
CA SER A 1194 12.81 41.36 -22.12
C SER A 1194 12.32 39.93 -21.79
N GLU A 1195 11.83 39.74 -20.56
CA GLU A 1195 11.23 38.51 -20.05
C GLU A 1195 9.98 38.12 -20.84
N LYS A 1196 9.71 36.80 -20.91
CA LYS A 1196 8.63 36.21 -21.72
C LYS A 1196 7.29 36.05 -20.99
N CYS A 1197 7.18 36.56 -19.77
CA CYS A 1197 6.00 36.38 -18.91
C CYS A 1197 6.07 37.29 -17.68
N GLY A 1198 4.96 37.39 -16.96
CA GLY A 1198 4.92 37.82 -15.57
C GLY A 1198 4.72 36.63 -14.62
N ARG A 1199 5.35 36.72 -13.44
CA ARG A 1199 5.07 35.88 -12.28
C ARG A 1199 4.98 36.77 -11.04
N SER A 1200 3.88 36.68 -10.29
CA SER A 1200 3.66 37.55 -9.11
C SER A 1200 3.33 36.79 -7.84
N SER A 1201 3.85 37.25 -6.71
CA SER A 1201 3.43 36.81 -5.37
C SER A 1201 2.34 37.75 -4.83
N MET A 1202 1.08 37.32 -4.87
CA MET A 1202 -0.08 38.12 -4.47
C MET A 1202 -1.09 37.32 -3.62
N SER A 1203 -2.17 37.96 -3.16
CA SER A 1203 -3.30 37.28 -2.50
C SER A 1203 -3.97 36.24 -3.41
N GLY A 1204 -4.32 35.09 -2.84
CA GLY A 1204 -5.09 34.05 -3.51
C GLY A 1204 -6.50 34.51 -3.87
N TYR A 1205 -7.11 35.37 -3.05
CA TYR A 1205 -8.40 35.99 -3.35
C TYR A 1205 -8.33 37.00 -4.49
N VAL A 1206 -7.26 37.80 -4.57
CA VAL A 1206 -7.11 38.78 -5.66
C VAL A 1206 -6.86 38.10 -7.00
N ASN A 1207 -5.94 37.12 -7.06
CA ASN A 1207 -5.67 36.36 -8.28
C ASN A 1207 -6.93 35.62 -8.78
N GLN A 1208 -7.49 34.73 -7.95
CA GLN A 1208 -8.62 33.89 -8.36
C GLN A 1208 -9.88 34.71 -8.61
N GLY A 1209 -10.11 35.78 -7.85
CA GLY A 1209 -11.22 36.70 -8.05
C GLY A 1209 -11.14 37.46 -9.37
N ALA A 1210 -9.95 37.93 -9.77
CA ALA A 1210 -9.73 38.67 -11.02
C ALA A 1210 -10.07 37.85 -12.28
N MET A 1211 -9.92 36.53 -12.23
CA MET A 1211 -10.23 35.60 -13.33
C MET A 1211 -11.50 34.76 -13.10
N ASN A 1212 -12.25 35.00 -12.01
CA ASN A 1212 -13.47 34.25 -11.70
C ASN A 1212 -14.57 34.47 -12.77
N LYS A 1213 -14.75 35.71 -13.23
CA LYS A 1213 -15.71 36.04 -14.29
C LYS A 1213 -15.25 35.56 -15.68
N TYR A 1214 -13.94 35.45 -15.92
CA TYR A 1214 -13.41 34.90 -17.17
C TYR A 1214 -13.93 33.46 -17.38
N GLY A 1215 -13.73 32.59 -16.39
CA GLY A 1215 -14.15 31.20 -16.44
C GLY A 1215 -15.67 30.99 -16.47
N ASN A 1216 -16.41 31.73 -15.65
CA ASN A 1216 -17.83 31.47 -15.38
C ASN A 1216 -18.81 32.30 -16.21
N GLU A 1217 -18.39 33.44 -16.78
CA GLU A 1217 -19.26 34.32 -17.57
C GLU A 1217 -18.75 34.52 -18.99
N PHE A 1218 -17.52 35.04 -19.15
CA PHE A 1218 -16.99 35.46 -20.46
C PHE A 1218 -16.93 34.33 -21.50
N LEU A 1219 -16.30 33.20 -21.15
CA LEU A 1219 -16.13 32.07 -22.08
C LEU A 1219 -17.48 31.54 -22.59
N ALA A 1220 -18.52 31.56 -21.75
CA ALA A 1220 -19.87 31.13 -22.13
C ALA A 1220 -20.62 32.20 -22.94
N ARG A 1221 -20.61 33.46 -22.47
CA ARG A 1221 -21.28 34.60 -23.11
C ARG A 1221 -20.78 34.87 -24.53
N MET A 1222 -19.48 34.63 -24.77
CA MET A 1222 -18.83 34.82 -26.06
C MET A 1222 -18.62 33.51 -26.85
N ARG A 1223 -19.08 32.35 -26.33
CA ARG A 1223 -18.83 30.99 -26.86
C ARG A 1223 -17.38 30.82 -27.35
N VAL A 1224 -16.43 30.95 -26.42
CA VAL A 1224 -14.99 30.86 -26.71
C VAL A 1224 -14.53 29.42 -26.54
N ILE A 1225 -14.06 28.78 -27.61
CA ILE A 1225 -13.64 27.36 -27.64
C ILE A 1225 -12.15 27.21 -27.92
N ASP A 1226 -11.59 26.01 -27.77
CA ASP A 1226 -10.19 25.69 -28.05
C ASP A 1226 -9.70 26.30 -29.39
N GLY A 1227 -8.69 27.16 -29.32
CA GLY A 1227 -8.13 27.88 -30.47
C GLY A 1227 -8.76 29.24 -30.79
N ASP A 1228 -9.88 29.65 -30.18
CA ASP A 1228 -10.45 30.99 -30.40
C ASP A 1228 -9.51 32.10 -29.93
N ALA A 1229 -9.31 33.11 -30.78
CA ALA A 1229 -8.66 34.36 -30.40
C ALA A 1229 -9.49 35.12 -29.35
N PHE A 1230 -8.83 35.70 -28.33
CA PHE A 1230 -9.44 36.56 -27.33
C PHE A 1230 -8.48 37.64 -26.82
N ALA A 1231 -9.04 38.76 -26.37
CA ALA A 1231 -8.32 39.85 -25.72
C ALA A 1231 -8.68 39.94 -24.22
N VAL A 1232 -7.88 40.68 -23.45
CA VAL A 1232 -8.14 41.02 -22.06
C VAL A 1232 -7.80 42.49 -21.83
N ASP A 1233 -8.76 43.28 -21.39
CA ASP A 1233 -8.52 44.63 -20.87
C ASP A 1233 -8.25 44.56 -19.35
N PRO A 1234 -7.02 44.85 -18.87
CA PRO A 1234 -6.71 45.01 -17.45
C PRO A 1234 -7.24 46.34 -16.86
N GLY A 1235 -8.14 47.04 -17.57
CA GLY A 1235 -8.57 48.40 -17.24
C GLY A 1235 -7.54 49.43 -17.70
N ARG A 1236 -7.11 49.38 -18.96
CA ARG A 1236 -6.08 50.22 -19.60
C ARG A 1236 -6.13 51.71 -19.24
N LEU A 1237 -7.34 52.27 -19.05
CA LEU A 1237 -7.55 53.67 -18.67
C LEU A 1237 -6.95 54.02 -17.28
N TRP A 1238 -6.86 53.07 -16.36
CA TRP A 1238 -6.33 53.29 -15.01
C TRP A 1238 -4.82 53.59 -14.98
N PHE A 1239 -4.13 53.32 -16.08
CA PHE A 1239 -2.67 53.43 -16.20
C PHE A 1239 -2.22 54.62 -17.06
N GLY A 1240 -3.12 55.57 -17.37
CA GLY A 1240 -2.83 56.73 -18.23
C GLY A 1240 -1.71 57.66 -17.74
N GLY A 1241 -1.26 57.52 -16.49
CA GLY A 1241 -0.09 58.21 -15.93
C GLY A 1241 1.24 57.43 -16.01
N CYS A 1242 1.24 56.20 -16.50
CA CYS A 1242 2.40 55.29 -16.49
C CYS A 1242 3.19 55.36 -17.81
N ASN A 1243 4.49 55.68 -17.75
CA ASN A 1243 5.36 55.77 -18.92
C ASN A 1243 6.11 54.46 -19.19
N THR A 1244 5.60 53.64 -20.11
CA THR A 1244 6.25 52.38 -20.50
C THR A 1244 7.53 52.56 -21.33
N GLY A 1245 7.78 53.74 -21.89
CA GLY A 1245 9.05 54.08 -22.54
C GLY A 1245 10.21 54.31 -21.57
N ALA A 1246 9.95 54.44 -20.26
CA ALA A 1246 10.99 54.68 -19.26
C ALA A 1246 11.84 53.43 -18.94
N ALA A 1247 13.05 53.65 -18.40
CA ALA A 1247 13.96 52.56 -17.97
C ALA A 1247 13.49 51.84 -16.69
N SER A 1248 12.60 52.45 -15.93
CA SER A 1248 11.87 51.88 -14.79
C SER A 1248 10.40 52.28 -14.90
N LEU A 1249 9.50 51.38 -14.54
CA LEU A 1249 8.05 51.59 -14.52
C LEU A 1249 7.62 52.02 -13.11
N VAL A 1250 7.77 53.32 -12.82
CA VAL A 1250 7.35 53.95 -11.55
C VAL A 1250 6.14 54.83 -11.81
N CYS A 1251 4.97 54.49 -11.27
CA CYS A 1251 3.74 55.25 -11.47
C CYS A 1251 2.66 54.94 -10.40
N GLU A 1252 1.47 55.51 -10.57
CA GLU A 1252 0.33 55.36 -9.67
C GLU A 1252 -0.91 55.03 -10.51
N MET A 1253 -1.56 53.90 -10.21
CA MET A 1253 -2.78 53.44 -10.85
C MET A 1253 -3.97 54.27 -10.33
N LYS A 1254 -4.70 54.94 -11.22
CA LYS A 1254 -5.72 55.95 -10.87
C LYS A 1254 -7.08 55.62 -11.46
N LYS A 1255 -8.15 55.91 -10.73
CA LYS A 1255 -9.50 55.82 -11.26
C LYS A 1255 -9.67 56.85 -12.40
N PRO A 1256 -10.14 56.44 -13.60
CA PRO A 1256 -10.41 57.35 -14.72
C PRO A 1256 -11.46 58.43 -14.41
#